data_AF-A0A927XW54-F1
#
_entry.id   AF-A0A927XW54-F1
#
_cell.length_a   1.000
_cell.length_b   1.000
_cell.length_c   1.000
_cell.angle_alpha   90.00
_cell.angle_beta   90.00
_cell.angle_gamma   90.00
#
_symmetry.space_group_name_H-M   'P 1'
#
loop_
_entity.id
_entity.type
_entity.pdbx_description
1 polymer ?
#
loop_
_entity_poly.entity_id
_entity_poly.type
_entity_poly.pdbx_seq_one_letter_code
_entity_poly.pdbx_strand_id
1 'polypeptide(L)'
;MPKFSLENLFIPARKSLPHPLYQCQTNYESGQPKAGKRGWLSEYMIVTPWEVEIMKRFAALILTLAIVLTMLALPPALADDYATAMVKGGWLRLRDGASQSANTISAYFTGTTVTILGGSGEWYHVLTPDGKTGYMHADYLTITGSITGGQLSENTAAVVMSANGKPVRLRSGPSVNYSIIASYKVGTPLTVLTTGDTWSKIRINGRTGYMMNEFIQLSQGNDTVAGGYTAYVVSGNGKTVVLRSGPSKQYEALASYKVGQKVTVLSYGSTWCKVRINGLDGYMMSEFLSTVKPDTSTGGVSTYTAYVTSQNGKGVRMRMGASKLFPTIATYAVGTKVTVLEYNQDWCKIRIGSNTGYMMTEFLTTRQPNMVASVSINATAVQPGDTLRAAVSPEGASVNISWINDRGVTIGWGESYVIQETDVGRRIRASVTGSGSTSGTAVSAWATVSGSYVSRVYQLRGVTISDTTPTVGQTLTATLSPAGATATISWFRDNGVFVGSGSSYTVKSSDAGYKLYAWADGTGSTSGEATSPHTAQVTQQVAAPIVLQSVTISDTTPNVGDTLTVTLTPRNATASITWRSSAGHILGYGDSYTVAADDAGSSIYVYANGSGSTSGSVVSSLTSAVQQKVQTQLRVESVKLSDTTPVVGQTLYVTLNPQNASATYTWLRDDDKILSTTSYYTVRAEDLGHTLYVWAEGANGTFGSATSQISAPVAAN
;
A
#
# COMPACT_ATOMS: atom_id res chain seq x y z
N MET A 1 49.38 -37.94 40.58
CA MET A 1 49.58 -38.69 41.84
C MET A 1 50.31 -37.80 42.86
N PRO A 2 50.20 -38.05 44.18
CA PRO A 2 49.90 -36.97 45.13
C PRO A 2 50.89 -36.77 46.30
N LYS A 3 50.63 -35.71 47.09
CA LYS A 3 50.76 -35.57 48.56
C LYS A 3 49.84 -34.38 48.97
N PHE A 4 48.84 -34.51 49.86
CA PHE A 4 48.87 -34.71 51.32
C PHE A 4 49.60 -33.56 52.06
N SER A 5 49.08 -32.99 53.17
CA SER A 5 48.29 -33.62 54.26
C SER A 5 47.09 -32.78 54.78
N LEU A 6 46.24 -33.44 55.59
CA LEU A 6 45.26 -32.88 56.56
C LEU A 6 46.02 -32.39 57.85
N GLU A 7 45.44 -31.84 58.93
CA GLU A 7 44.11 -32.04 59.55
C GLU A 7 43.79 -31.04 60.70
N ASN A 8 42.56 -31.10 61.27
CA ASN A 8 42.11 -30.62 62.62
C ASN A 8 41.87 -29.11 62.90
N LEU A 9 40.98 -28.69 63.84
CA LEU A 9 39.64 -29.17 64.26
C LEU A 9 38.90 -28.14 65.19
N PHE A 10 37.57 -28.04 65.11
CA PHE A 10 36.60 -27.42 66.06
C PHE A 10 36.66 -25.92 66.47
N ILE A 11 35.54 -25.46 67.08
CA ILE A 11 35.01 -24.07 67.25
C ILE A 11 34.09 -24.11 68.52
N PRO A 12 34.10 -23.19 69.53
CA PRO A 12 33.15 -22.03 69.51
C PRO A 12 33.31 -20.80 70.48
N ALA A 13 32.76 -19.65 70.03
CA ALA A 13 31.87 -18.70 70.75
C ALA A 13 32.32 -17.62 71.80
N ARG A 14 31.47 -16.56 71.83
CA ARG A 14 31.09 -15.58 72.90
C ARG A 14 31.84 -14.24 73.14
N LYS A 15 31.08 -13.16 72.88
CA LYS A 15 30.94 -11.85 73.59
C LYS A 15 31.92 -11.45 74.71
N SER A 16 32.43 -10.20 74.65
CA SER A 16 32.15 -9.14 75.66
C SER A 16 32.66 -7.74 75.24
N LEU A 17 32.18 -6.71 75.93
CA LEU A 17 32.59 -5.27 75.91
C LEU A 17 33.39 -4.99 77.21
N PRO A 18 34.28 -3.96 77.33
CA PRO A 18 33.85 -2.54 77.42
C PRO A 18 34.86 -1.47 76.91
N HIS A 19 34.60 -0.20 77.26
CA HIS A 19 35.34 1.03 76.89
C HIS A 19 36.70 1.23 77.62
N PRO A 20 37.49 2.28 77.27
CA PRO A 20 37.35 3.52 78.06
C PRO A 20 37.46 4.87 77.30
N LEU A 21 36.61 5.81 77.74
CA LEU A 21 36.85 7.23 78.13
C LEU A 21 37.92 8.11 77.46
N TYR A 22 37.52 9.36 77.17
CA TYR A 22 38.27 10.58 77.55
C TYR A 22 37.28 11.72 77.92
N GLN A 23 37.53 12.42 79.04
CA GLN A 23 36.94 13.73 79.40
C GLN A 23 38.05 14.80 79.17
N CYS A 24 37.85 16.11 79.01
CA CYS A 24 37.15 17.17 79.77
C CYS A 24 37.04 18.43 78.84
N GLN A 25 36.52 19.64 79.11
CA GLN A 25 35.62 20.38 80.04
C GLN A 25 35.46 21.82 79.42
N THR A 26 34.59 22.78 79.76
CA THR A 26 33.53 22.97 80.79
C THR A 26 32.53 24.05 80.31
N ASN A 27 31.34 24.12 80.93
CA ASN A 27 30.59 25.29 81.49
C ASN A 27 30.87 26.74 80.97
N TYR A 28 29.91 27.69 80.89
CA TYR A 28 28.52 27.74 81.39
C TYR A 28 27.63 28.81 80.67
N GLU A 29 26.33 28.68 80.89
CA GLU A 29 25.15 29.58 80.71
C GLU A 29 25.16 31.00 80.07
N SER A 30 24.11 31.22 79.27
CA SER A 30 23.27 32.46 79.13
C SER A 30 23.76 33.65 78.28
N GLY A 31 22.84 34.25 77.50
CA GLY A 31 23.06 35.54 76.82
C GLY A 31 22.34 35.77 75.48
N GLN A 32 21.25 36.55 75.49
CA GLN A 32 20.72 37.35 74.38
C GLN A 32 20.51 38.78 74.93
N PRO A 33 20.44 39.88 74.12
CA PRO A 33 20.39 39.95 72.65
C PRO A 33 21.31 41.02 72.01
N LYS A 34 21.34 41.11 70.66
CA LYS A 34 21.08 42.34 69.84
C LYS A 34 21.41 42.17 68.34
N ALA A 35 20.82 43.05 67.52
CA ALA A 35 20.77 42.94 66.06
C ALA A 35 22.06 43.34 65.31
N GLY A 36 22.38 42.63 64.21
CA GLY A 36 23.48 42.92 63.29
C GLY A 36 23.13 42.56 61.83
N LYS A 37 23.13 43.57 60.95
CA LYS A 37 22.61 43.55 59.57
C LYS A 37 23.17 42.47 58.61
N ARG A 38 22.27 41.94 57.76
CA ARG A 38 22.46 41.49 56.36
C ARG A 38 23.43 40.34 56.05
N GLY A 39 22.87 39.23 55.55
CA GLY A 39 23.55 38.25 54.69
C GLY A 39 22.60 37.14 54.28
N TRP A 40 22.29 37.01 52.98
CA TRP A 40 21.56 35.84 52.46
C TRP A 40 22.59 34.81 51.98
N LEU A 41 22.63 33.65 52.62
CA LEU A 41 23.37 32.47 52.18
C LEU A 41 22.46 31.24 52.26
N SER A 42 22.70 30.27 51.38
CA SER A 42 21.87 29.07 51.22
C SER A 42 22.19 28.01 52.27
N GLU A 43 21.17 27.54 52.99
CA GLU A 43 21.29 26.35 53.84
C GLU A 43 21.30 25.06 52.99
N TYR A 44 22.24 24.16 53.28
CA TYR A 44 22.18 22.76 52.83
C TYR A 44 21.44 21.94 53.89
N MET A 45 20.29 21.36 53.54
CA MET A 45 19.55 20.47 54.45
C MET A 45 20.28 19.13 54.61
N ILE A 46 20.72 18.82 55.84
CA ILE A 46 21.27 17.51 56.20
C ILE A 46 20.12 16.62 56.67
N VAL A 47 19.70 15.67 55.83
CA VAL A 47 18.68 14.66 56.14
C VAL A 47 19.32 13.53 56.95
N THR A 48 18.62 13.02 57.97
CA THR A 48 19.18 12.11 58.98
C THR A 48 18.88 10.63 58.70
N PRO A 49 19.69 9.68 59.24
CA PRO A 49 19.66 8.28 58.77
C PRO A 49 18.36 7.51 59.00
N TRP A 50 17.51 7.91 59.95
CA TRP A 50 16.23 7.24 60.21
C TRP A 50 15.16 7.62 59.19
N GLU A 51 15.20 8.86 58.67
CA GLU A 51 14.33 9.34 57.59
C GLU A 51 14.63 8.56 56.29
N VAL A 52 15.90 8.24 56.04
CA VAL A 52 16.35 7.43 54.90
C VAL A 52 15.77 6.01 54.92
N GLU A 53 15.69 5.36 56.09
CA GLU A 53 15.18 3.97 56.16
C GLU A 53 13.64 3.89 56.04
N ILE A 54 12.94 4.93 56.52
CA ILE A 54 11.51 5.11 56.24
C ILE A 54 11.30 5.41 54.74
N MET A 55 12.08 6.32 54.16
CA MET A 55 12.01 6.63 52.73
C MET A 55 12.33 5.43 51.84
N LYS A 56 13.25 4.53 52.21
CA LYS A 56 13.47 3.27 51.46
C LYS A 56 12.23 2.38 51.44
N ARG A 57 11.52 2.24 52.56
CA ARG A 57 10.29 1.42 52.65
C ARG A 57 9.12 2.05 51.90
N PHE A 58 8.96 3.37 51.97
CA PHE A 58 8.00 4.09 51.14
C PHE A 58 8.38 4.07 49.65
N ALA A 59 9.66 4.21 49.29
CA ALA A 59 10.13 4.11 47.91
C ALA A 59 9.93 2.70 47.34
N ALA A 60 10.14 1.63 48.11
CA ALA A 60 9.84 0.26 47.66
C ALA A 60 8.33 0.03 47.43
N LEU A 61 7.46 0.62 48.27
CA LEU A 61 6.01 0.56 48.09
C LEU A 61 5.55 1.40 46.90
N ILE A 62 6.11 2.61 46.72
CA ILE A 62 5.82 3.51 45.59
C ILE A 62 6.37 2.93 44.28
N LEU A 63 7.53 2.26 44.29
CA LEU A 63 8.11 1.63 43.11
C LEU A 63 7.31 0.39 42.70
N THR A 64 6.86 -0.45 43.64
CA THR A 64 5.97 -1.58 43.30
C THR A 64 4.59 -1.11 42.86
N LEU A 65 4.01 -0.08 43.50
CA LEU A 65 2.76 0.53 43.06
C LEU A 65 2.90 1.20 41.68
N ALA A 66 4.02 1.88 41.40
CA ALA A 66 4.30 2.47 40.09
C ALA A 66 4.52 1.40 39.01
N ILE A 67 5.22 0.31 39.30
CA ILE A 67 5.35 -0.82 38.36
C ILE A 67 3.96 -1.42 38.05
N VAL A 68 3.11 -1.65 39.05
CA VAL A 68 1.72 -2.11 38.84
C VAL A 68 0.88 -1.08 38.09
N LEU A 69 1.06 0.22 38.32
CA LEU A 69 0.33 1.28 37.62
C LEU A 69 0.80 1.44 36.17
N THR A 70 2.09 1.27 35.87
CA THR A 70 2.62 1.23 34.49
C THR A 70 2.21 -0.04 33.73
N MET A 71 2.11 -1.18 34.41
CA MET A 71 1.50 -2.40 33.88
C MET A 71 0.00 -2.23 33.54
N LEU A 72 -0.65 -1.19 34.07
CA LEU A 72 -2.05 -0.84 33.79
C LEU A 72 -2.20 0.44 32.94
N ALA A 73 -1.10 0.99 32.43
CA ALA A 73 -1.06 2.26 31.69
C ALA A 73 -0.21 2.16 30.41
N LEU A 74 -0.46 1.13 29.60
CA LEU A 74 -0.09 1.17 28.18
C LEU A 74 -0.77 2.40 27.54
N PRO A 75 -0.04 3.34 26.91
CA PRO A 75 -0.67 4.25 25.97
C PRO A 75 -1.28 3.40 24.83
N PRO A 76 -2.44 3.77 24.28
CA PRO A 76 -2.90 3.12 23.06
C PRO A 76 -1.87 3.37 21.97
N ALA A 77 -1.17 2.31 21.55
CA ALA A 77 -0.48 2.31 20.27
C ALA A 77 -1.49 2.70 19.19
N LEU A 78 -1.03 3.43 18.16
CA LEU A 78 -1.90 3.92 17.10
C LEU A 78 -2.57 2.73 16.41
N ALA A 79 -3.85 2.53 16.74
CA ALA A 79 -4.69 1.55 16.08
C ALA A 79 -5.03 2.07 14.68
N ASP A 80 -4.25 1.61 13.70
CA ASP A 80 -4.90 1.11 12.48
C ASP A 80 -6.04 0.17 12.92
N ASP A 81 -7.22 0.32 12.30
CA ASP A 81 -8.51 -0.14 12.86
C ASP A 81 -8.70 -1.67 12.74
N TYR A 82 -7.85 -2.41 13.45
CA TYR A 82 -7.77 -3.87 13.49
C TYR A 82 -8.52 -4.42 14.70
N ALA A 83 -9.53 -5.25 14.46
CA ALA A 83 -10.32 -5.86 15.53
C ALA A 83 -9.48 -6.79 16.42
N THR A 84 -9.52 -6.58 17.74
CA THR A 84 -8.92 -7.50 18.71
C THR A 84 -9.82 -8.69 19.02
N ALA A 85 -9.22 -9.86 19.28
CA ALA A 85 -9.93 -11.06 19.69
C ALA A 85 -9.20 -11.82 20.80
N MET A 86 -9.97 -12.42 21.70
CA MET A 86 -9.49 -13.20 22.84
C MET A 86 -9.60 -14.70 22.56
N VAL A 87 -8.53 -15.46 22.80
CA VAL A 87 -8.51 -16.92 22.67
C VAL A 87 -9.46 -17.57 23.67
N LYS A 88 -10.16 -18.64 23.27
CA LYS A 88 -11.00 -19.49 24.11
C LYS A 88 -10.83 -20.99 23.77
N GLY A 89 -11.30 -21.86 24.66
CA GLY A 89 -11.35 -23.31 24.42
C GLY A 89 -10.08 -24.09 24.75
N GLY A 90 -9.08 -23.48 25.41
CA GLY A 90 -7.86 -24.15 25.87
C GLY A 90 -6.61 -23.52 25.28
N TRP A 91 -5.80 -24.32 24.59
CA TRP A 91 -4.60 -23.85 23.86
C TRP A 91 -4.87 -23.81 22.36
N LEU A 92 -4.90 -22.61 21.78
CA LEU A 92 -5.06 -22.40 20.34
C LEU A 92 -3.70 -22.31 19.65
N ARG A 93 -3.52 -23.09 18.58
CA ARG A 93 -2.30 -23.11 17.77
C ARG A 93 -2.28 -21.96 16.76
N LEU A 94 -1.20 -21.20 16.75
CA LEU A 94 -0.84 -20.26 15.68
C LEU A 94 -0.10 -21.04 14.58
N ARG A 95 -0.52 -20.90 13.33
CA ARG A 95 0.02 -21.66 12.18
C ARG A 95 0.60 -20.78 11.08
N ASP A 96 1.48 -21.35 10.26
CA ASP A 96 2.09 -20.66 9.10
C ASP A 96 1.15 -20.53 7.88
N GLY A 97 0.01 -21.24 7.88
CA GLY A 97 -1.02 -21.14 6.86
C GLY A 97 -2.44 -21.38 7.40
N ALA A 98 -3.44 -20.92 6.65
CA ALA A 98 -4.87 -21.06 6.94
C ALA A 98 -5.39 -22.49 6.69
N SER A 99 -4.84 -23.48 7.40
CA SER A 99 -5.21 -24.89 7.28
C SER A 99 -4.97 -25.68 8.57
N GLN A 100 -5.80 -26.68 8.84
CA GLN A 100 -5.61 -27.62 9.95
C GLN A 100 -4.33 -28.47 9.80
N SER A 101 -3.79 -28.56 8.58
CA SER A 101 -2.54 -29.26 8.25
C SER A 101 -1.28 -28.38 8.20
N ALA A 102 -1.41 -27.05 8.33
CA ALA A 102 -0.28 -26.12 8.32
C ALA A 102 0.60 -26.25 9.56
N ASN A 103 1.89 -25.89 9.49
CA ASN A 103 2.83 -26.08 10.60
C ASN A 103 2.44 -25.19 11.79
N THR A 104 2.72 -25.65 13.02
CA THR A 104 2.45 -24.86 14.23
C THR A 104 3.66 -24.00 14.57
N ILE A 105 3.50 -22.68 14.53
CA ILE A 105 4.51 -21.69 14.93
C ILE A 105 4.60 -21.62 16.46
N SER A 106 3.45 -21.60 17.13
CA SER A 106 3.33 -21.45 18.58
C SER A 106 1.92 -21.81 19.05
N ALA A 107 1.65 -21.76 20.36
CA ALA A 107 0.33 -21.98 20.93
C ALA A 107 0.08 -21.00 22.09
N TYR A 108 -1.16 -20.54 22.21
CA TYR A 108 -1.58 -19.49 23.15
C TYR A 108 -2.82 -19.94 23.91
N PHE A 109 -2.91 -19.57 25.19
CA PHE A 109 -3.95 -20.06 26.10
C PHE A 109 -5.18 -19.14 26.14
N THR A 110 -6.34 -19.68 26.54
CA THR A 110 -7.59 -18.94 26.79
C THR A 110 -7.35 -17.64 27.57
N GLY A 111 -7.84 -16.52 27.08
CA GLY A 111 -7.58 -15.19 27.65
C GLY A 111 -6.45 -14.41 26.97
N THR A 112 -5.61 -15.05 26.16
CA THR A 112 -4.65 -14.33 25.30
C THR A 112 -5.41 -13.45 24.31
N THR A 113 -5.15 -12.15 24.31
CA THR A 113 -5.67 -11.22 23.29
C THR A 113 -4.72 -11.17 22.10
N VAL A 114 -5.25 -11.21 20.89
CA VAL A 114 -4.53 -11.12 19.61
C VAL A 114 -5.20 -10.08 18.71
N THR A 115 -4.44 -9.45 17.82
CA THR A 115 -4.95 -8.44 16.87
C THR A 115 -5.24 -9.10 15.52
N ILE A 116 -6.44 -8.95 14.97
CA ILE A 116 -6.81 -9.53 13.66
C ILE A 116 -6.27 -8.64 12.54
N LEU A 117 -5.30 -9.16 11.80
CA LEU A 117 -4.72 -8.54 10.61
C LEU A 117 -5.49 -8.88 9.31
N GLY A 118 -6.39 -9.87 9.35
CA GLY A 118 -7.23 -10.26 8.22
C GLY A 118 -7.94 -11.60 8.42
N GLY A 119 -8.74 -12.05 7.46
CA GLY A 119 -9.51 -13.30 7.53
C GLY A 119 -9.59 -14.07 6.22
N SER A 120 -9.48 -15.40 6.29
CA SER A 120 -9.52 -16.32 5.15
C SER A 120 -10.27 -17.61 5.49
N GLY A 121 -11.60 -17.58 5.33
CA GLY A 121 -12.46 -18.72 5.67
C GLY A 121 -12.60 -18.85 7.18
N GLU A 122 -12.40 -20.05 7.71
CA GLU A 122 -12.46 -20.37 9.15
C GLU A 122 -11.21 -19.93 9.92
N TRP A 123 -10.33 -19.12 9.32
CA TRP A 123 -9.05 -18.70 9.89
C TRP A 123 -8.89 -17.18 9.88
N TYR A 124 -8.51 -16.61 11.02
CA TYR A 124 -8.01 -15.24 11.12
C TYR A 124 -6.48 -15.23 10.99
N HIS A 125 -5.95 -14.30 10.20
CA HIS A 125 -4.54 -13.90 10.28
C HIS A 125 -4.40 -12.94 11.45
N VAL A 126 -3.50 -13.22 12.39
CA VAL A 126 -3.39 -12.49 13.66
C VAL A 126 -1.94 -12.12 13.98
N LEU A 127 -1.79 -11.01 14.71
CA LEU A 127 -0.58 -10.62 15.44
C LEU A 127 -0.77 -10.95 16.93
N THR A 128 0.20 -11.67 17.52
CA THR A 128 0.19 -12.06 18.93
C THR A 128 1.01 -11.10 19.80
N PRO A 129 0.80 -11.05 21.13
CA PRO A 129 1.50 -10.10 22.02
C PRO A 129 3.02 -10.24 22.05
N ASP A 130 3.56 -11.40 21.68
CA ASP A 130 4.99 -11.67 21.54
C ASP A 130 5.53 -11.41 20.12
N GLY A 131 4.79 -10.63 19.31
CA GLY A 131 5.22 -10.12 18.01
C GLY A 131 5.17 -11.12 16.85
N LYS A 132 4.59 -12.33 17.04
CA LYS A 132 4.48 -13.33 15.98
C LYS A 132 3.22 -13.11 15.14
N THR A 133 3.31 -13.39 13.84
CA THR A 133 2.17 -13.40 12.91
C THR A 133 1.88 -14.80 12.40
N GLY A 134 0.60 -15.11 12.17
CA GLY A 134 0.18 -16.39 11.62
C GLY A 134 -1.34 -16.57 11.68
N TYR A 135 -1.81 -17.78 11.45
CA TYR A 135 -3.24 -18.11 11.36
C TYR A 135 -3.77 -18.83 12.59
N MET A 136 -4.94 -18.40 13.08
CA MET A 136 -5.69 -19.01 14.18
C MET A 136 -7.14 -19.31 13.74
N HIS A 137 -7.70 -20.42 14.22
CA HIS A 137 -9.05 -20.87 13.84
C HIS A 137 -10.15 -20.05 14.54
N ALA A 138 -11.15 -19.61 13.78
CA ALA A 138 -12.14 -18.61 14.18
C ALA A 138 -12.99 -19.04 15.39
N ASP A 139 -13.40 -20.31 15.45
CA ASP A 139 -14.24 -20.86 16.53
C ASP A 139 -13.60 -20.74 17.93
N TYR A 140 -12.28 -20.60 17.99
CA TYR A 140 -11.50 -20.51 19.22
C TYR A 140 -11.10 -19.06 19.57
N LEU A 141 -11.72 -18.08 18.91
CA LEU A 141 -11.53 -16.65 19.14
C LEU A 141 -12.86 -15.96 19.49
N THR A 142 -12.79 -14.92 20.30
CA THR A 142 -13.92 -14.06 20.69
C THR A 142 -13.54 -12.61 20.44
N ILE A 143 -14.11 -12.00 19.41
CA ILE A 143 -13.84 -10.61 19.03
C ILE A 143 -14.33 -9.66 20.14
N THR A 144 -13.52 -8.67 20.48
CA THR A 144 -13.79 -7.65 21.50
C THR A 144 -13.40 -6.27 20.95
N GLY A 145 -14.41 -5.46 20.65
CA GLY A 145 -14.29 -4.15 19.99
C GLY A 145 -15.61 -3.74 19.31
N SER A 146 -15.82 -2.46 19.04
CA SER A 146 -17.04 -1.97 18.38
C SER A 146 -17.02 -2.27 16.88
N ILE A 147 -17.83 -3.24 16.45
CA ILE A 147 -17.93 -3.66 15.06
C ILE A 147 -18.70 -2.62 14.23
N THR A 148 -17.98 -1.69 13.58
CA THR A 148 -18.55 -0.81 12.53
C THR A 148 -18.36 -1.41 11.13
N GLY A 149 -18.35 -2.74 11.05
CA GLY A 149 -18.39 -3.53 9.82
C GLY A 149 -19.45 -4.62 9.98
N GLY A 150 -20.46 -4.64 9.11
CA GLY A 150 -21.68 -5.42 9.33
C GLY A 150 -21.48 -6.93 9.43
N GLN A 151 -22.11 -7.56 10.43
CA GLN A 151 -22.24 -9.01 10.50
C GLN A 151 -23.24 -9.52 9.44
N LEU A 152 -22.69 -10.09 8.37
CA LEU A 152 -23.17 -11.27 7.64
C LEU A 152 -24.68 -11.45 7.39
N SER A 153 -25.18 -10.90 6.28
CA SER A 153 -26.06 -11.60 5.32
C SER A 153 -25.96 -10.86 3.95
N GLU A 154 -26.17 -11.45 2.77
CA GLU A 154 -26.68 -12.78 2.42
C GLU A 154 -26.08 -13.28 1.08
N ASN A 155 -26.15 -14.58 0.80
CA ASN A 155 -25.64 -15.20 -0.44
C ASN A 155 -26.37 -14.68 -1.69
N THR A 156 -25.79 -13.72 -2.41
CA THR A 156 -26.47 -13.08 -3.55
C THR A 156 -26.25 -13.86 -4.85
N ALA A 157 -27.33 -14.34 -5.47
CA ALA A 157 -27.30 -15.09 -6.73
C ALA A 157 -27.00 -14.22 -7.96
N ALA A 158 -26.19 -14.74 -8.87
CA ALA A 158 -25.68 -14.04 -10.04
C ALA A 158 -25.28 -15.00 -11.16
N VAL A 159 -24.88 -14.45 -12.31
CA VAL A 159 -24.23 -15.13 -13.42
C VAL A 159 -22.95 -14.39 -13.83
N VAL A 160 -22.00 -15.14 -14.40
CA VAL A 160 -20.82 -14.58 -15.06
C VAL A 160 -21.26 -13.84 -16.32
N MET A 161 -20.80 -12.60 -16.51
CA MET A 161 -21.04 -11.79 -17.72
C MET A 161 -19.73 -11.42 -18.40
N SER A 162 -19.74 -11.23 -19.72
CA SER A 162 -18.66 -10.56 -20.45
C SER A 162 -19.21 -9.98 -21.75
N ALA A 163 -18.91 -8.70 -22.02
CA ALA A 163 -19.37 -8.00 -23.22
C ALA A 163 -18.85 -8.61 -24.54
N ASN A 164 -17.80 -9.45 -24.48
CA ASN A 164 -17.24 -10.15 -25.64
C ASN A 164 -17.56 -11.66 -25.67
N GLY A 165 -18.44 -12.15 -24.79
CA GLY A 165 -18.85 -13.56 -24.70
C GLY A 165 -17.78 -14.55 -24.20
N LYS A 166 -16.51 -14.14 -24.04
CA LYS A 166 -15.41 -15.03 -23.65
C LYS A 166 -15.51 -15.44 -22.17
N PRO A 167 -15.00 -16.64 -21.80
CA PRO A 167 -14.95 -17.07 -20.40
C PRO A 167 -14.16 -16.13 -19.49
N VAL A 168 -14.64 -15.96 -18.26
CA VAL A 168 -14.08 -15.06 -17.25
C VAL A 168 -13.27 -15.85 -16.21
N ARG A 169 -12.12 -15.30 -15.82
CA ARG A 169 -11.16 -15.91 -14.89
C ARG A 169 -11.55 -15.67 -13.43
N LEU A 170 -11.69 -16.73 -12.65
CA LEU A 170 -11.75 -16.67 -11.19
C LEU A 170 -10.32 -16.73 -10.63
N ARG A 171 -9.98 -15.83 -9.69
CA ARG A 171 -8.64 -15.70 -9.12
C ARG A 171 -8.58 -16.00 -7.63
N SER A 172 -7.37 -16.30 -7.13
CA SER A 172 -7.09 -16.52 -5.70
C SER A 172 -7.16 -15.26 -4.83
N GLY A 173 -7.03 -14.07 -5.43
CA GLY A 173 -7.08 -12.78 -4.74
C GLY A 173 -7.61 -11.63 -5.62
N PRO A 174 -7.91 -10.45 -5.03
CA PRO A 174 -8.62 -9.35 -5.68
C PRO A 174 -7.74 -8.46 -6.59
N SER A 175 -6.98 -9.07 -7.51
CA SER A 175 -6.18 -8.34 -8.51
C SER A 175 -5.81 -9.25 -9.71
N VAL A 176 -5.53 -8.64 -10.86
CA VAL A 176 -5.07 -9.32 -12.07
C VAL A 176 -3.74 -10.08 -11.92
N ASN A 177 -2.99 -9.81 -10.84
CA ASN A 177 -1.72 -10.47 -10.53
C ASN A 177 -1.88 -11.78 -9.74
N TYR A 178 -3.04 -12.03 -9.14
CA TYR A 178 -3.29 -13.28 -8.42
C TYR A 178 -3.52 -14.46 -9.37
N SER A 179 -3.08 -15.66 -8.96
CA SER A 179 -3.22 -16.89 -9.75
C SER A 179 -4.67 -17.16 -10.15
N ILE A 180 -4.84 -17.63 -11.38
CA ILE A 180 -6.14 -18.07 -11.92
C ILE A 180 -6.42 -19.45 -11.35
N ILE A 181 -7.55 -19.61 -10.64
CA ILE A 181 -7.95 -20.87 -9.99
C ILE A 181 -9.09 -21.61 -10.70
N ALA A 182 -9.78 -20.92 -11.62
CA ALA A 182 -10.73 -21.47 -12.58
C ALA A 182 -11.06 -20.44 -13.67
N SER A 183 -11.77 -20.85 -14.72
CA SER A 183 -12.39 -19.95 -15.68
C SER A 183 -13.80 -20.47 -16.02
N TYR A 184 -14.77 -19.58 -16.12
CA TYR A 184 -16.19 -19.92 -16.28
C TYR A 184 -16.81 -19.20 -17.46
N LYS A 185 -17.76 -19.86 -18.16
CA LYS A 185 -18.44 -19.28 -19.33
C LYS A 185 -19.42 -18.17 -18.91
N VAL A 186 -19.69 -17.23 -19.81
CA VAL A 186 -20.83 -16.30 -19.65
C VAL A 186 -22.12 -17.10 -19.42
N GLY A 187 -22.99 -16.63 -18.52
CA GLY A 187 -24.19 -17.32 -18.06
C GLY A 187 -23.98 -18.34 -16.94
N THR A 188 -22.73 -18.65 -16.55
CA THR A 188 -22.48 -19.60 -15.43
C THR A 188 -23.01 -19.02 -14.11
N PRO A 189 -23.90 -19.70 -13.38
CA PRO A 189 -24.38 -19.23 -12.08
C PRO A 189 -23.26 -19.11 -11.04
N LEU A 190 -23.34 -18.08 -10.20
CA LEU A 190 -22.39 -17.78 -9.13
C LEU A 190 -23.12 -17.20 -7.91
N THR A 191 -22.45 -17.26 -6.76
CA THR A 191 -22.90 -16.62 -5.52
C THR A 191 -21.89 -15.56 -5.10
N VAL A 192 -22.32 -14.31 -4.91
CA VAL A 192 -21.47 -13.28 -4.29
C VAL A 192 -21.46 -13.49 -2.78
N LEU A 193 -20.26 -13.61 -2.21
CA LEU A 193 -20.02 -13.80 -0.77
C LEU A 193 -19.59 -12.52 -0.06
N THR A 194 -18.87 -11.64 -0.76
CA THR A 194 -18.36 -10.38 -0.22
C THR A 194 -18.11 -9.42 -1.38
N THR A 195 -18.77 -8.26 -1.39
CA THR A 195 -18.51 -7.21 -2.37
C THR A 195 -17.21 -6.47 -2.02
N GLY A 196 -16.43 -6.07 -3.02
CA GLY A 196 -15.27 -5.18 -2.87
C GLY A 196 -15.16 -4.25 -4.07
N ASP A 197 -14.42 -3.14 -3.97
CA ASP A 197 -14.53 -1.99 -4.88
C ASP A 197 -14.32 -2.32 -6.36
N THR A 198 -13.33 -3.17 -6.67
CA THR A 198 -13.01 -3.60 -8.04
C THR A 198 -13.22 -5.10 -8.25
N TRP A 199 -13.03 -5.90 -7.20
CA TRP A 199 -13.17 -7.36 -7.23
C TRP A 199 -14.08 -7.81 -6.08
N SER A 200 -15.07 -8.64 -6.39
CA SER A 200 -15.92 -9.28 -5.40
C SER A 200 -15.48 -10.72 -5.16
N LYS A 201 -15.60 -11.16 -3.92
CA LYS A 201 -15.40 -12.55 -3.50
C LYS A 201 -16.66 -13.34 -3.85
N ILE A 202 -16.50 -14.38 -4.66
CA ILE A 202 -17.61 -15.18 -5.19
C ILE A 202 -17.36 -16.68 -5.01
N ARG A 203 -18.43 -17.47 -5.19
CA ARG A 203 -18.42 -18.92 -5.20
C ARG A 203 -19.09 -19.45 -6.46
N ILE A 204 -18.45 -20.41 -7.13
CA ILE A 204 -19.00 -21.13 -8.29
C ILE A 204 -18.68 -22.61 -8.10
N ASN A 205 -19.72 -23.46 -8.11
CA ASN A 205 -19.60 -24.93 -7.98
C ASN A 205 -18.65 -25.35 -6.84
N GLY A 206 -18.87 -24.80 -5.64
CA GLY A 206 -18.05 -25.02 -4.44
C GLY A 206 -16.74 -24.23 -4.38
N ARG A 207 -16.08 -23.94 -5.50
CA ARG A 207 -14.84 -23.15 -5.52
C ARG A 207 -15.12 -21.70 -5.15
N THR A 208 -14.34 -21.17 -4.21
CA THR A 208 -14.40 -19.77 -3.75
C THR A 208 -13.19 -19.00 -4.26
N GLY A 209 -13.37 -17.78 -4.74
CA GLY A 209 -12.30 -16.92 -5.26
C GLY A 209 -12.78 -15.49 -5.50
N TYR A 210 -12.06 -14.74 -6.32
CA TYR A 210 -12.38 -13.35 -6.66
C TYR A 210 -12.61 -13.18 -8.16
N MET A 211 -13.59 -12.37 -8.52
CA MET A 211 -13.92 -11.99 -9.90
C MET A 211 -14.15 -10.47 -9.97
N MET A 212 -13.71 -9.84 -11.07
CA MET A 212 -13.80 -8.40 -11.25
C MET A 212 -15.26 -7.98 -11.48
N ASN A 213 -15.70 -6.88 -10.86
CA ASN A 213 -17.13 -6.55 -10.74
C ASN A 213 -17.85 -6.35 -12.08
N GLU A 214 -17.12 -5.90 -13.11
CA GLU A 214 -17.62 -5.73 -14.48
C GLU A 214 -18.11 -7.04 -15.13
N PHE A 215 -17.67 -8.19 -14.61
CA PHE A 215 -18.03 -9.52 -15.10
C PHE A 215 -19.10 -10.23 -14.24
N ILE A 216 -19.75 -9.51 -13.31
CA ILE A 216 -20.77 -10.05 -12.42
C ILE A 216 -22.12 -9.39 -12.73
N GLN A 217 -23.02 -10.14 -13.34
CA GLN A 217 -24.41 -9.74 -13.54
C GLN A 217 -25.28 -10.51 -12.55
N LEU A 218 -25.93 -9.83 -11.59
CA LEU A 218 -26.80 -10.51 -10.64
C LEU A 218 -28.05 -11.09 -11.34
N SER A 219 -28.60 -12.19 -10.83
CA SER A 219 -29.64 -13.00 -11.50
C SER A 219 -30.62 -13.67 -10.53
N GLN A 220 -31.93 -13.55 -10.79
CA GLN A 220 -32.97 -14.36 -10.16
C GLN A 220 -34.10 -14.73 -11.13
N GLY A 221 -34.66 -15.93 -10.90
CA GLY A 221 -36.05 -16.36 -11.13
C GLY A 221 -36.80 -15.91 -12.39
N ASN A 222 -37.08 -16.87 -13.28
CA ASN A 222 -38.08 -16.85 -14.36
C ASN A 222 -39.06 -15.66 -14.37
N ASP A 223 -38.74 -14.60 -15.11
CA ASP A 223 -39.51 -14.25 -16.32
C ASP A 223 -38.79 -13.25 -17.23
N THR A 224 -39.26 -13.11 -18.47
CA THR A 224 -38.55 -12.41 -19.56
C THR A 224 -38.77 -10.89 -19.61
N VAL A 225 -38.30 -10.15 -18.59
CA VAL A 225 -38.16 -8.68 -18.66
C VAL A 225 -36.82 -8.23 -18.08
N ALA A 226 -36.15 -7.27 -18.75
CA ALA A 226 -34.87 -6.72 -18.32
C ALA A 226 -34.99 -5.87 -17.03
N GLY A 227 -34.71 -6.51 -15.89
CA GLY A 227 -34.74 -5.90 -14.55
C GLY A 227 -33.44 -6.13 -13.77
N GLY A 228 -32.93 -5.06 -13.14
CA GLY A 228 -31.76 -5.10 -12.26
C GLY A 228 -32.12 -5.11 -10.77
N TYR A 229 -31.11 -4.98 -9.90
CA TYR A 229 -31.25 -5.26 -8.47
C TYR A 229 -31.72 -4.08 -7.65
N THR A 230 -32.58 -4.32 -6.66
CA THR A 230 -33.01 -3.26 -5.74
C THR A 230 -31.84 -2.78 -4.90
N ALA A 231 -31.51 -1.50 -5.05
CA ALA A 231 -30.68 -0.72 -4.15
C ALA A 231 -31.45 0.53 -3.70
N TYR A 232 -30.84 1.29 -2.80
CA TYR A 232 -31.32 2.55 -2.29
C TYR A 232 -30.22 3.59 -2.40
N VAL A 233 -30.58 4.81 -2.79
CA VAL A 233 -29.66 5.95 -2.75
C VAL A 233 -29.22 6.19 -1.32
N VAL A 234 -27.92 6.28 -1.09
CA VAL A 234 -27.31 6.67 0.19
C VAL A 234 -26.31 7.78 0.00
N SER A 235 -26.13 8.61 1.03
CA SER A 235 -25.08 9.63 1.05
C SER A 235 -24.77 10.01 2.48
N GLY A 236 -23.48 9.96 2.87
CA GLY A 236 -23.02 10.30 4.22
C GLY A 236 -23.22 11.77 4.64
N ASN A 237 -23.76 12.62 3.77
CA ASN A 237 -24.13 14.01 4.04
C ASN A 237 -25.63 14.31 3.78
N GLY A 238 -26.47 13.29 3.58
CA GLY A 238 -27.93 13.41 3.43
C GLY A 238 -28.45 14.05 2.13
N LYS A 239 -27.57 14.53 1.23
CA LYS A 239 -27.96 15.20 -0.03
C LYS A 239 -28.66 14.29 -1.03
N THR A 240 -29.24 14.90 -2.06
CA THR A 240 -29.54 14.18 -3.29
C THR A 240 -28.28 13.73 -4.02
N VAL A 241 -28.37 12.60 -4.72
CA VAL A 241 -27.31 12.01 -5.54
C VAL A 241 -27.71 12.11 -7.01
N VAL A 242 -26.76 12.51 -7.86
CA VAL A 242 -26.99 12.78 -9.28
C VAL A 242 -26.91 11.50 -10.12
N LEU A 243 -27.93 11.27 -10.93
CA LEU A 243 -27.93 10.31 -12.03
C LEU A 243 -27.39 10.99 -13.29
N ARG A 244 -26.46 10.35 -14.02
CA ARG A 244 -25.80 10.93 -15.21
C ARG A 244 -26.00 10.10 -16.47
N SER A 245 -25.81 10.72 -17.64
CA SER A 245 -25.87 10.04 -18.94
C SER A 245 -24.68 9.09 -19.21
N GLY A 246 -23.57 9.23 -18.49
CA GLY A 246 -22.39 8.37 -18.61
C GLY A 246 -21.54 8.28 -17.33
N PRO A 247 -20.59 7.32 -17.26
CA PRO A 247 -19.84 6.97 -16.05
C PRO A 247 -18.67 7.95 -15.74
N SER A 248 -18.96 9.25 -15.68
CA SER A 248 -18.00 10.28 -15.24
C SER A 248 -18.72 11.54 -14.77
N LYS A 249 -18.05 12.33 -13.91
CA LYS A 249 -18.56 13.63 -13.43
C LYS A 249 -18.72 14.68 -14.55
N GLN A 250 -18.14 14.43 -15.74
CA GLN A 250 -18.25 15.27 -16.93
C GLN A 250 -19.53 15.01 -17.76
N TYR A 251 -20.20 13.87 -17.59
CA TYR A 251 -21.46 13.61 -18.30
C TYR A 251 -22.62 14.39 -17.70
N GLU A 252 -23.61 14.71 -18.53
CA GLU A 252 -24.80 15.47 -18.16
C GLU A 252 -25.54 14.88 -16.94
N ALA A 253 -26.07 15.77 -16.09
CA ALA A 253 -26.87 15.41 -14.93
C ALA A 253 -28.34 15.25 -15.32
N LEU A 254 -28.79 14.00 -15.52
CA LEU A 254 -30.15 13.67 -15.95
C LEU A 254 -31.19 13.94 -14.86
N ALA A 255 -30.85 13.67 -13.60
CA ALA A 255 -31.73 13.86 -12.44
C ALA A 255 -30.92 13.87 -11.14
N SER A 256 -31.56 14.24 -10.02
CA SER A 256 -31.02 13.96 -8.67
C SER A 256 -32.07 13.39 -7.73
N TYR A 257 -31.67 12.42 -6.91
CA TYR A 257 -32.57 11.61 -6.09
C TYR A 257 -32.17 11.63 -4.61
N LYS A 258 -33.15 11.72 -3.70
CA LYS A 258 -32.91 11.78 -2.25
C LYS A 258 -32.42 10.44 -1.70
N VAL A 259 -31.69 10.49 -0.57
CA VAL A 259 -31.39 9.30 0.24
C VAL A 259 -32.68 8.53 0.54
N GLY A 260 -32.63 7.19 0.43
CA GLY A 260 -33.79 6.31 0.57
C GLY A 260 -34.62 6.10 -0.71
N GLN A 261 -34.36 6.82 -1.80
CA GLN A 261 -34.97 6.53 -3.10
C GLN A 261 -34.58 5.12 -3.55
N LYS A 262 -35.58 4.32 -3.99
CA LYS A 262 -35.37 2.99 -4.58
C LYS A 262 -34.75 3.10 -5.98
N VAL A 263 -33.78 2.24 -6.26
CA VAL A 263 -32.96 2.19 -7.48
C VAL A 263 -32.91 0.75 -8.00
N THR A 264 -32.83 0.56 -9.31
CA THR A 264 -32.66 -0.74 -9.98
C THR A 264 -31.27 -0.80 -10.63
N VAL A 265 -30.31 -1.50 -10.03
CA VAL A 265 -28.92 -1.64 -10.52
C VAL A 265 -28.86 -2.64 -11.67
N LEU A 266 -28.63 -2.15 -12.89
CA LEU A 266 -28.57 -2.95 -14.12
C LEU A 266 -27.19 -3.58 -14.35
N SER A 267 -26.12 -2.94 -13.89
CA SER A 267 -24.75 -3.43 -14.01
C SER A 267 -23.84 -2.77 -12.97
N TYR A 268 -22.91 -3.53 -12.39
CA TYR A 268 -21.94 -3.05 -11.42
C TYR A 268 -20.69 -2.48 -12.10
N GLY A 269 -20.17 -1.39 -11.54
CA GLY A 269 -18.85 -0.85 -11.87
C GLY A 269 -18.16 -0.32 -10.63
N SER A 270 -16.84 -0.17 -10.68
CA SER A 270 -16.02 0.18 -9.51
C SER A 270 -16.19 1.63 -9.02
N THR A 271 -16.53 2.55 -9.92
CA THR A 271 -16.83 3.96 -9.56
C THR A 271 -18.25 4.37 -9.93
N TRP A 272 -18.84 3.74 -10.95
CA TRP A 272 -20.20 4.00 -11.42
C TRP A 272 -20.92 2.70 -11.73
N CYS A 273 -22.10 2.49 -11.15
CA CYS A 273 -23.03 1.45 -11.58
C CYS A 273 -23.97 2.01 -12.66
N LYS A 274 -24.36 1.19 -13.64
CA LYS A 274 -25.49 1.52 -14.51
C LYS A 274 -26.78 1.18 -13.75
N VAL A 275 -27.70 2.13 -13.67
CA VAL A 275 -28.93 2.02 -12.89
C VAL A 275 -30.15 2.53 -13.66
N ARG A 276 -31.33 2.05 -13.27
CA ARG A 276 -32.64 2.53 -13.68
C ARG A 276 -33.37 3.10 -12.47
N ILE A 277 -33.91 4.32 -12.58
CA ILE A 277 -34.70 4.97 -11.52
C ILE A 277 -35.93 5.59 -12.15
N ASN A 278 -37.12 5.22 -11.67
CA ASN A 278 -38.41 5.69 -12.20
C ASN A 278 -38.55 5.56 -13.73
N GLY A 279 -37.97 4.51 -14.32
CA GLY A 279 -37.96 4.25 -15.77
C GLY A 279 -36.77 4.83 -16.54
N LEU A 280 -36.02 5.77 -15.95
CA LEU A 280 -34.87 6.42 -16.59
C LEU A 280 -33.57 5.65 -16.35
N ASP A 281 -32.87 5.27 -17.43
CA ASP A 281 -31.54 4.67 -17.41
C ASP A 281 -30.44 5.74 -17.27
N GLY A 282 -29.42 5.46 -16.46
CA GLY A 282 -28.22 6.28 -16.37
C GLY A 282 -27.14 5.65 -15.49
N TYR A 283 -26.18 6.46 -15.06
CA TYR A 283 -25.05 6.05 -14.23
C TYR A 283 -25.06 6.81 -12.91
N MET A 284 -24.86 6.09 -11.80
CA MET A 284 -24.78 6.65 -10.45
C MET A 284 -23.54 6.10 -9.76
N MET A 285 -22.87 6.92 -8.94
CA MET A 285 -21.59 6.52 -8.31
C MET A 285 -21.83 5.38 -7.32
N SER A 286 -20.96 4.37 -7.35
CA SER A 286 -21.13 3.12 -6.60
C SER A 286 -21.12 3.35 -5.07
N GLU A 287 -20.37 4.36 -4.61
CA GLU A 287 -20.32 4.83 -3.21
C GLU A 287 -21.68 5.34 -2.66
N PHE A 288 -22.66 5.59 -3.53
CA PHE A 288 -23.98 6.13 -3.17
C PHE A 288 -25.13 5.14 -3.34
N LEU A 289 -24.84 3.84 -3.44
CA LEU A 289 -25.84 2.77 -3.60
C LEU A 289 -25.69 1.72 -2.50
N SER A 290 -26.77 1.49 -1.74
CA SER A 290 -26.85 0.49 -0.67
C SER A 290 -27.91 -0.56 -0.99
N THR A 291 -27.63 -1.84 -0.71
CA THR A 291 -28.65 -2.90 -0.74
C THR A 291 -29.63 -2.80 0.43
N VAL A 292 -29.17 -2.26 1.57
CA VAL A 292 -29.99 -1.99 2.75
C VAL A 292 -30.70 -0.64 2.60
N LYS A 293 -32.00 -0.59 2.87
CA LYS A 293 -32.77 0.65 2.90
C LYS A 293 -32.37 1.48 4.14
N PRO A 294 -31.98 2.76 3.99
CA PRO A 294 -31.80 3.62 5.15
C PRO A 294 -33.17 3.94 5.80
N ASP A 295 -33.23 3.93 7.12
CA ASP A 295 -34.46 4.25 7.86
C ASP A 295 -34.81 5.74 7.75
N THR A 296 -35.84 6.05 6.98
CA THR A 296 -36.32 7.42 6.73
C THR A 296 -37.48 7.82 7.63
N SER A 297 -37.70 7.12 8.74
CA SER A 297 -38.86 7.27 9.64
C SER A 297 -38.67 8.31 10.76
N THR A 298 -38.25 9.53 10.41
CA THR A 298 -38.59 10.81 11.09
C THR A 298 -38.04 11.97 10.28
N GLY A 299 -38.82 13.05 10.14
CA GLY A 299 -38.38 14.30 9.50
C GLY A 299 -37.46 15.11 10.41
N GLY A 300 -36.18 14.75 10.48
CA GLY A 300 -35.14 15.48 11.21
C GLY A 300 -33.96 15.84 10.30
N VAL A 301 -33.42 17.05 10.45
CA VAL A 301 -32.21 17.46 9.69
C VAL A 301 -31.01 16.67 10.21
N SER A 302 -30.46 15.79 9.38
CA SER A 302 -29.37 14.89 9.75
C SER A 302 -28.03 15.62 9.88
N THR A 303 -27.77 16.13 11.08
CA THR A 303 -26.50 16.79 11.40
C THR A 303 -25.34 15.81 11.29
N TYR A 304 -24.26 16.17 10.60
CA TYR A 304 -23.12 15.27 10.37
C TYR A 304 -21.79 15.87 10.84
N THR A 305 -20.78 15.03 11.07
CA THR A 305 -19.43 15.48 11.46
C THR A 305 -18.63 15.91 10.24
N ALA A 306 -18.01 17.09 10.32
CA ALA A 306 -16.97 17.53 9.40
C ALA A 306 -15.77 18.10 10.17
N TYR A 307 -14.72 18.45 9.45
CA TYR A 307 -13.51 19.08 9.97
C TYR A 307 -13.21 20.34 9.17
N VAL A 308 -12.70 21.37 9.85
CA VAL A 308 -12.21 22.60 9.21
C VAL A 308 -11.00 22.27 8.32
N THR A 309 -10.91 22.83 7.12
CA THR A 309 -9.75 22.71 6.22
C THR A 309 -9.39 24.06 5.58
N SER A 310 -8.12 24.24 5.21
CA SER A 310 -7.61 25.40 4.47
C SER A 310 -6.28 25.07 3.80
N GLN A 311 -6.15 25.37 2.51
CA GLN A 311 -4.94 25.10 1.70
C GLN A 311 -3.68 25.82 2.21
N ASN A 312 -3.83 26.91 2.97
CA ASN A 312 -2.71 27.68 3.52
C ASN A 312 -2.44 27.40 5.01
N GLY A 313 -3.07 26.38 5.59
CA GLY A 313 -2.94 25.98 6.99
C GLY A 313 -3.53 26.94 8.03
N LYS A 314 -3.94 28.16 7.64
CA LYS A 314 -4.49 29.18 8.56
C LYS A 314 -5.92 28.83 8.98
N GLY A 315 -6.26 29.22 10.21
CA GLY A 315 -7.60 29.02 10.78
C GLY A 315 -8.71 29.76 10.04
N VAL A 316 -9.91 29.20 10.09
CA VAL A 316 -11.08 29.60 9.32
C VAL A 316 -12.11 30.28 10.22
N ARG A 317 -12.72 31.37 9.71
CA ARG A 317 -13.67 32.21 10.45
C ARG A 317 -15.09 31.65 10.40
N MET A 318 -15.68 31.40 11.56
CA MET A 318 -17.13 31.19 11.71
C MET A 318 -17.82 32.54 11.92
N ARG A 319 -18.97 32.77 11.27
CA ARG A 319 -19.70 34.05 11.24
C ARG A 319 -21.14 33.93 11.72
N MET A 320 -21.77 35.06 12.01
CA MET A 320 -23.18 35.10 12.43
C MET A 320 -24.19 34.79 11.31
N GLY A 321 -23.77 34.86 10.04
CA GLY A 321 -24.65 34.62 8.89
C GLY A 321 -23.86 34.18 7.64
N ALA A 322 -24.58 33.70 6.63
CA ALA A 322 -24.08 33.12 5.39
C ALA A 322 -23.51 34.13 4.38
N SER A 323 -22.60 35.02 4.82
CA SER A 323 -21.91 35.97 3.93
C SER A 323 -20.61 36.47 4.56
N LYS A 324 -19.65 36.88 3.69
CA LYS A 324 -18.37 37.50 4.08
C LYS A 324 -18.55 38.83 4.81
N LEU A 325 -19.74 39.43 4.75
CA LEU A 325 -20.11 40.69 5.43
C LEU A 325 -20.54 40.50 6.90
N PHE A 326 -21.01 39.31 7.32
CA PHE A 326 -21.44 39.12 8.70
C PHE A 326 -20.25 39.11 9.68
N PRO A 327 -20.40 39.66 10.90
CA PRO A 327 -19.38 39.58 11.94
C PRO A 327 -18.88 38.15 12.20
N THR A 328 -17.59 38.05 12.55
CA THR A 328 -16.94 36.78 12.91
C THR A 328 -17.20 36.49 14.38
N ILE A 329 -17.71 35.29 14.68
CA ILE A 329 -17.92 34.78 16.04
C ILE A 329 -16.58 34.30 16.62
N ALA A 330 -15.84 33.50 15.83
CA ALA A 330 -14.55 32.93 16.23
C ALA A 330 -13.74 32.49 15.00
N THR A 331 -12.45 32.26 15.18
CA THR A 331 -11.57 31.62 14.18
C THR A 331 -11.11 30.27 14.72
N TYR A 332 -11.32 29.20 13.96
CA TYR A 332 -11.03 27.83 14.36
C TYR A 332 -9.87 27.25 13.55
N ALA A 333 -9.00 26.47 14.18
CA ALA A 333 -7.85 25.85 13.51
C ALA A 333 -8.30 24.81 12.47
N VAL A 334 -7.47 24.58 11.45
CA VAL A 334 -7.63 23.42 10.55
C VAL A 334 -7.63 22.13 11.37
N GLY A 335 -8.49 21.18 11.00
CA GLY A 335 -8.72 19.95 11.74
C GLY A 335 -9.69 20.07 12.92
N THR A 336 -10.18 21.28 13.26
CA THR A 336 -11.24 21.43 14.27
C THR A 336 -12.48 20.63 13.86
N LYS A 337 -12.92 19.69 14.70
CA LYS A 337 -14.15 18.91 14.50
C LYS A 337 -15.37 19.83 14.66
N VAL A 338 -16.29 19.79 13.70
CA VAL A 338 -17.52 20.57 13.66
C VAL A 338 -18.73 19.66 13.47
N THR A 339 -19.87 20.03 14.04
CA THR A 339 -21.16 19.48 13.64
C THR A 339 -21.75 20.38 12.56
N VAL A 340 -21.94 19.88 11.33
CA VAL A 340 -22.73 20.57 10.32
C VAL A 340 -24.20 20.42 10.69
N LEU A 341 -24.89 21.53 10.91
CA LEU A 341 -26.32 21.57 11.22
C LEU A 341 -27.16 21.66 9.94
N GLU A 342 -26.78 22.54 9.02
CA GLU A 342 -27.43 22.73 7.71
C GLU A 342 -26.33 22.92 6.67
N TYR A 343 -26.43 22.24 5.52
CA TYR A 343 -25.46 22.35 4.44
C TYR A 343 -26.03 23.17 3.28
N ASN A 344 -25.27 24.15 2.77
CA ASN A 344 -25.56 24.84 1.52
C ASN A 344 -24.31 24.85 0.61
N GLN A 345 -24.46 25.27 -0.64
CA GLN A 345 -23.36 25.30 -1.61
C GLN A 345 -22.21 26.20 -1.17
N ASP A 346 -22.49 27.41 -0.69
CA ASP A 346 -21.46 28.39 -0.29
C ASP A 346 -21.18 28.43 1.22
N TRP A 347 -22.21 28.26 2.06
CA TRP A 347 -22.11 28.39 3.52
C TRP A 347 -22.89 27.30 4.26
N CYS A 348 -22.19 26.47 5.02
CA CYS A 348 -22.81 25.57 5.99
C CYS A 348 -23.09 26.31 7.31
N LYS A 349 -24.25 26.04 7.92
CA LYS A 349 -24.50 26.32 9.33
C LYS A 349 -23.88 25.21 10.14
N ILE A 350 -23.05 25.55 11.12
CA ILE A 350 -22.25 24.63 11.92
C ILE A 350 -22.35 24.95 13.41
N ARG A 351 -22.04 23.97 14.25
CA ARG A 351 -21.86 24.10 15.69
C ARG A 351 -20.49 23.56 16.09
N ILE A 352 -19.78 24.31 16.94
CA ILE A 352 -18.49 23.94 17.53
C ILE A 352 -18.55 24.28 19.02
N GLY A 353 -18.65 23.25 19.87
CA GLY A 353 -18.99 23.42 21.28
C GLY A 353 -20.38 24.04 21.44
N SER A 354 -20.50 25.07 22.27
CA SER A 354 -21.71 25.89 22.42
C SER A 354 -21.97 26.83 21.24
N ASN A 355 -20.94 27.24 20.51
CA ASN A 355 -21.07 28.26 19.47
C ASN A 355 -21.74 27.68 18.21
N THR A 356 -22.76 28.38 17.70
CA THR A 356 -23.43 28.06 16.42
C THR A 356 -23.30 29.25 15.47
N GLY A 357 -23.05 28.99 14.19
CA GLY A 357 -22.85 30.04 13.18
C GLY A 357 -22.64 29.44 11.79
N TYR A 358 -22.07 30.21 10.87
CA TYR A 358 -21.87 29.84 9.48
C TYR A 358 -20.39 29.82 9.09
N MET A 359 -19.97 28.84 8.29
CA MET A 359 -18.63 28.73 7.73
C MET A 359 -18.73 28.39 6.24
N MET A 360 -17.82 28.92 5.41
CA MET A 360 -17.85 28.63 3.97
C MET A 360 -17.59 27.15 3.71
N THR A 361 -18.37 26.59 2.79
CA THR A 361 -18.44 25.16 2.49
C THR A 361 -17.13 24.61 1.92
N GLU A 362 -16.35 25.44 1.22
CA GLU A 362 -14.99 25.11 0.73
C GLU A 362 -14.01 24.72 1.87
N PHE A 363 -14.26 25.18 3.09
CA PHE A 363 -13.41 24.95 4.26
C PHE A 363 -13.90 23.82 5.16
N LEU A 364 -14.78 22.94 4.67
CA LEU A 364 -15.34 21.82 5.43
C LEU A 364 -15.16 20.49 4.69
N THR A 365 -14.53 19.52 5.35
CA THR A 365 -14.27 18.17 4.83
C THR A 365 -14.87 17.09 5.75
N THR A 366 -15.48 16.05 5.20
CA THR A 366 -15.90 14.86 5.96
C THR A 366 -14.73 13.93 6.29
N ARG A 367 -13.70 13.89 5.46
CA ARG A 367 -12.43 13.22 5.74
C ARG A 367 -11.63 14.05 6.75
N GLN A 368 -11.19 13.43 7.84
CA GLN A 368 -10.27 14.05 8.79
C GLN A 368 -8.96 14.40 8.08
N PRO A 369 -8.47 15.66 8.13
CA PRO A 369 -7.17 16.01 7.58
C PRO A 369 -6.05 15.28 8.31
N ASN A 370 -4.97 14.93 7.59
CA ASN A 370 -3.73 14.60 8.27
C ASN A 370 -3.24 15.88 8.96
N MET A 371 -2.95 15.80 10.26
CA MET A 371 -2.54 16.95 11.07
C MET A 371 -1.14 16.75 11.62
N VAL A 372 -0.35 17.82 11.66
CA VAL A 372 0.83 17.89 12.52
C VAL A 372 0.33 17.95 13.97
N ALA A 373 0.39 16.82 14.67
CA ALA A 373 -0.08 16.68 16.05
C ALA A 373 0.92 17.26 17.06
N SER A 374 2.22 17.08 16.80
CA SER A 374 3.29 17.66 17.60
C SER A 374 4.62 17.72 16.84
N VAL A 375 5.56 18.49 17.40
CA VAL A 375 6.99 18.38 17.08
C VAL A 375 7.79 18.39 18.38
N SER A 376 8.71 17.44 18.54
CA SER A 376 9.68 17.39 19.62
C SER A 376 11.09 17.68 19.10
N ILE A 377 12.02 17.94 20.02
CA ILE A 377 13.44 18.08 19.72
C ILE A 377 14.27 17.20 20.64
N ASN A 378 15.41 16.72 20.15
CA ASN A 378 16.31 15.79 20.84
C ASN A 378 16.97 16.33 22.12
N ALA A 379 17.08 17.66 22.29
CA ALA A 379 17.67 18.28 23.48
C ALA A 379 17.01 19.61 23.83
N THR A 380 16.99 19.95 25.12
CA THR A 380 16.46 21.23 25.65
C THR A 380 17.54 22.12 26.30
N ALA A 381 18.76 21.62 26.43
CA ALA A 381 19.96 22.38 26.75
C ALA A 381 21.06 21.95 25.76
N VAL A 382 21.71 22.93 25.13
CA VAL A 382 22.69 22.73 24.04
C VAL A 382 23.81 23.77 24.11
N GLN A 383 24.87 23.55 23.34
CA GLN A 383 26.05 24.42 23.17
C GLN A 383 26.37 24.58 21.66
N PRO A 384 27.19 25.57 21.24
CA PRO A 384 27.65 25.68 19.86
C PRO A 384 28.29 24.38 19.35
N GLY A 385 27.96 23.98 18.13
CA GLY A 385 28.36 22.70 17.54
C GLY A 385 27.37 21.55 17.77
N ASP A 386 26.48 21.61 18.77
CA ASP A 386 25.42 20.62 18.93
C ASP A 386 24.46 20.64 17.73
N THR A 387 23.89 19.48 17.41
CA THR A 387 22.85 19.35 16.38
C THR A 387 21.49 19.11 17.02
N LEU A 388 20.60 20.10 16.94
CA LEU A 388 19.18 19.87 17.19
C LEU A 388 18.53 19.14 16.01
N ARG A 389 17.63 18.21 16.31
CA ARG A 389 16.82 17.44 15.35
C ARG A 389 15.36 17.53 15.73
N ALA A 390 14.49 17.79 14.76
CA ALA A 390 13.05 17.88 14.95
C ALA A 390 12.37 16.55 14.58
N ALA A 391 11.65 15.94 15.52
CA ALA A 391 10.83 14.76 15.26
C ALA A 391 9.35 15.17 15.22
N VAL A 392 8.64 14.77 14.18
CA VAL A 392 7.27 15.23 13.87
C VAL A 392 6.29 14.09 14.02
N SER A 393 5.14 14.34 14.63
CA SER A 393 4.05 13.36 14.80
C SER A 393 2.81 13.77 13.98
N PRO A 394 2.20 12.85 13.21
CA PRO A 394 2.66 11.48 12.95
C PRO A 394 3.91 11.46 12.06
N GLU A 395 4.68 10.38 12.13
CA GLU A 395 5.87 10.18 11.31
C GLU A 395 5.51 10.07 9.81
N GLY A 396 6.41 10.49 8.93
CA GLY A 396 6.14 10.56 7.48
C GLY A 396 5.17 11.68 7.04
N ALA A 397 4.67 12.50 7.96
CA ALA A 397 3.83 13.65 7.64
C ALA A 397 4.57 14.68 6.78
N SER A 398 4.01 15.04 5.62
CA SER A 398 4.59 16.05 4.73
C SER A 398 4.58 17.44 5.38
N VAL A 399 5.75 18.00 5.69
CA VAL A 399 5.87 19.27 6.43
C VAL A 399 7.01 20.16 5.95
N ASN A 400 6.87 21.46 6.19
CA ASN A 400 7.95 22.43 6.13
C ASN A 400 8.46 22.71 7.56
N ILE A 401 9.77 22.58 7.79
CA ILE A 401 10.41 22.78 9.09
C ILE A 401 11.34 24.01 9.04
N SER A 402 11.20 24.88 10.04
CA SER A 402 12.01 26.08 10.24
C SER A 402 12.53 26.14 11.67
N TRP A 403 13.74 26.65 11.86
CA TRP A 403 14.36 26.85 13.17
C TRP A 403 14.30 28.32 13.51
N ILE A 404 13.76 28.65 14.68
CA ILE A 404 13.44 30.03 15.07
C ILE A 404 14.00 30.31 16.47
N ASN A 405 14.67 31.46 16.63
CA ASN A 405 15.15 31.91 17.94
C ASN A 405 14.08 32.69 18.73
N ASP A 406 14.38 32.99 19.98
CA ASP A 406 13.56 33.80 20.90
C ASP A 406 13.19 35.21 20.42
N ARG A 407 13.89 35.77 19.43
CA ARG A 407 13.52 37.04 18.75
C ARG A 407 12.53 36.85 17.60
N GLY A 408 12.10 35.62 17.32
CA GLY A 408 11.21 35.30 16.20
C GLY A 408 11.90 35.27 14.84
N VAL A 409 13.25 35.31 14.79
CA VAL A 409 14.02 35.27 13.55
C VAL A 409 14.27 33.81 13.16
N THR A 410 13.96 33.45 11.92
CA THR A 410 14.33 32.14 11.34
C THR A 410 15.83 32.10 11.09
N ILE A 411 16.50 31.11 11.69
CA ILE A 411 17.96 30.91 11.63
C ILE A 411 18.36 29.69 10.79
N GLY A 412 17.41 28.81 10.46
CA GLY A 412 17.67 27.62 9.65
C GLY A 412 16.39 26.95 9.15
N TRP A 413 16.54 25.94 8.28
CA TRP A 413 15.46 25.20 7.62
C TRP A 413 15.77 23.70 7.58
N GLY A 414 14.73 22.87 7.52
CA GLY A 414 14.86 21.41 7.44
C GLY A 414 14.89 20.71 8.80
N GLU A 415 15.06 19.39 8.79
CA GLU A 415 14.87 18.48 9.93
C GLU A 415 15.88 18.67 11.08
N SER A 416 17.00 19.35 10.84
CA SER A 416 18.04 19.56 11.84
C SER A 416 18.75 20.91 11.69
N TYR A 417 19.33 21.40 12.78
CA TYR A 417 20.08 22.65 12.83
C TYR A 417 21.29 22.50 13.76
N VAL A 418 22.46 22.92 13.26
CA VAL A 418 23.70 22.98 14.05
C VAL A 418 23.76 24.32 14.76
N ILE A 419 23.87 24.32 16.08
CA ILE A 419 23.89 25.52 16.92
C ILE A 419 25.14 26.36 16.61
N GLN A 420 24.95 27.64 16.30
CA GLN A 420 26.05 28.55 15.97
C GLN A 420 26.55 29.29 17.22
N GLU A 421 27.79 29.79 17.18
CA GLU A 421 28.32 30.64 18.27
C GLU A 421 27.50 31.92 18.47
N THR A 422 26.86 32.43 17.42
CA THR A 422 25.93 33.57 17.46
C THR A 422 24.62 33.30 18.21
N ASP A 423 24.32 32.04 18.50
CA ASP A 423 23.11 31.61 19.21
C ASP A 423 23.31 31.54 20.73
N VAL A 424 24.53 31.71 21.26
CA VAL A 424 24.82 31.67 22.70
C VAL A 424 23.98 32.69 23.47
N GLY A 425 23.38 32.25 24.58
CA GLY A 425 22.47 33.07 25.40
C GLY A 425 21.08 33.26 24.80
N ARG A 426 20.76 32.59 23.69
CA ARG A 426 19.40 32.54 23.11
C ARG A 426 18.70 31.24 23.49
N ARG A 427 17.40 31.20 23.16
CA ARG A 427 16.65 29.95 23.00
C ARG A 427 16.27 29.72 21.54
N ILE A 428 16.25 28.47 21.13
CA ILE A 428 15.93 28.00 19.77
C ILE A 428 14.81 26.94 19.85
N ARG A 429 13.93 26.90 18.85
CA ARG A 429 12.94 25.83 18.69
C ARG A 429 12.67 25.52 17.22
N ALA A 430 12.17 24.32 16.95
CA ALA A 430 11.57 23.98 15.67
C ALA A 430 10.16 24.58 15.56
N SER A 431 9.80 25.03 14.37
CA SER A 431 8.45 25.45 13.98
C SER A 431 8.09 24.78 12.67
N VAL A 432 7.02 23.99 12.70
CA VAL A 432 6.63 23.03 11.67
C VAL A 432 5.25 23.39 11.14
N THR A 433 5.10 23.40 9.82
CA THR A 433 3.83 23.66 9.12
C THR A 433 3.52 22.51 8.18
N GLY A 434 2.27 22.01 8.22
CA GLY A 434 1.80 20.98 7.28
C GLY A 434 1.87 21.43 5.82
N SER A 435 2.16 20.49 4.93
CA SER A 435 2.21 20.72 3.48
C SER A 435 1.52 19.58 2.71
N GLY A 436 1.11 19.86 1.47
CA GLY A 436 0.41 18.87 0.63
C GLY A 436 -0.94 18.46 1.24
N SER A 437 -1.09 17.18 1.57
CA SER A 437 -2.27 16.62 2.26
C SER A 437 -2.23 16.73 3.79
N THR A 438 -1.10 17.14 4.37
CA THR A 438 -0.92 17.38 5.80
C THR A 438 -1.15 18.85 6.13
N SER A 439 -1.71 19.12 7.30
CA SER A 439 -2.19 20.44 7.71
C SER A 439 -1.90 20.78 9.17
N GLY A 440 -2.16 22.02 9.58
CA GLY A 440 -1.86 22.52 10.93
C GLY A 440 -0.41 22.97 11.11
N THR A 441 -0.09 23.39 12.34
CA THR A 441 1.23 23.92 12.73
C THR A 441 1.58 23.48 14.14
N ALA A 442 2.83 23.09 14.37
CA ALA A 442 3.36 22.78 15.71
C ALA A 442 4.68 23.52 15.97
N VAL A 443 4.99 23.76 17.23
CA VAL A 443 6.27 24.32 17.69
C VAL A 443 6.82 23.45 18.81
N SER A 444 8.14 23.26 18.85
CA SER A 444 8.77 22.45 19.89
C SER A 444 8.89 23.21 21.20
N ALA A 445 9.26 22.50 22.26
CA ALA A 445 9.89 23.12 23.42
C ALA A 445 11.11 23.96 23.00
N TRP A 446 11.46 24.93 23.84
CA TRP A 446 12.68 25.72 23.66
C TRP A 446 13.91 24.94 24.13
N ALA A 447 14.91 24.82 23.26
CA ALA A 447 16.27 24.54 23.67
C ALA A 447 16.97 25.82 24.12
N THR A 448 17.70 25.77 25.23
CA THR A 448 18.49 26.90 25.75
C THR A 448 19.95 26.71 25.34
N VAL A 449 20.53 27.71 24.67
CA VAL A 449 21.93 27.68 24.24
C VAL A 449 22.82 28.19 25.37
N SER A 450 23.41 27.24 26.08
CA SER A 450 24.30 27.48 27.22
C SER A 450 25.76 27.56 26.77
N GLY A 451 26.52 28.47 27.38
CA GLY A 451 27.94 28.60 27.12
C GLY A 451 28.54 29.79 27.85
N SER A 452 29.37 29.52 28.87
CA SER A 452 30.35 30.52 29.32
C SER A 452 31.48 30.56 28.30
N TYR A 453 31.90 31.75 27.88
CA TYR A 453 32.93 31.92 26.86
C TYR A 453 34.30 31.50 27.41
N VAL A 454 34.65 30.23 27.19
CA VAL A 454 36.02 29.71 27.21
C VAL A 454 36.21 28.96 25.91
N SER A 455 37.01 29.53 25.01
CA SER A 455 37.39 28.88 23.76
C SER A 455 38.18 27.62 24.07
N ARG A 456 37.52 26.46 24.04
CA ARG A 456 38.20 25.17 23.92
C ARG A 456 38.84 25.13 22.54
N VAL A 457 40.07 25.63 22.44
CA VAL A 457 40.88 25.46 21.24
C VAL A 457 41.17 23.97 21.12
N TYR A 458 40.46 23.31 20.22
CA TYR A 458 40.71 21.91 19.91
C TYR A 458 41.96 21.85 19.05
N GLN A 459 43.02 21.21 19.54
CA GLN A 459 44.10 20.76 18.66
C GLN A 459 43.62 19.49 17.96
N LEU A 460 43.62 19.48 16.62
CA LEU A 460 43.29 18.28 15.86
C LEU A 460 44.37 17.21 16.09
N ARG A 461 43.96 16.02 16.54
CA ARG A 461 44.85 14.91 16.93
C ARG A 461 44.87 13.75 15.95
N GLY A 462 43.91 13.71 15.02
CA GLY A 462 43.80 12.66 14.03
C GLY A 462 42.50 12.72 13.24
N VAL A 463 42.50 12.08 12.09
CA VAL A 463 41.30 11.74 11.31
C VAL A 463 41.38 10.26 10.94
N THR A 464 40.27 9.52 11.06
CA THR A 464 40.21 8.08 10.78
C THR A 464 39.11 7.78 9.76
N ILE A 465 39.37 6.84 8.84
CA ILE A 465 38.39 6.38 7.84
C ILE A 465 37.60 5.19 8.40
N SER A 466 36.31 5.11 8.07
CA SER A 466 35.37 4.08 8.54
C SER A 466 35.68 2.64 8.12
N ASP A 467 36.35 2.44 6.99
CA ASP A 467 36.77 1.15 6.46
C ASP A 467 38.18 1.27 5.88
N THR A 468 39.00 0.24 6.05
CA THR A 468 40.38 0.17 5.55
C THR A 468 40.53 -0.74 4.33
N THR A 469 39.46 -1.41 3.89
CA THR A 469 39.41 -2.33 2.74
C THR A 469 38.34 -1.91 1.71
N PRO A 470 38.43 -0.70 1.13
CA PRO A 470 37.36 -0.12 0.32
C PRO A 470 37.08 -0.86 -0.99
N THR A 471 35.81 -0.85 -1.38
CA THR A 471 35.29 -1.32 -2.67
C THR A 471 34.72 -0.16 -3.51
N VAL A 472 34.78 -0.26 -4.84
CA VAL A 472 34.14 0.70 -5.76
C VAL A 472 32.63 0.77 -5.46
N GLY A 473 32.09 1.99 -5.30
CA GLY A 473 30.69 2.25 -4.96
C GLY A 473 30.42 2.36 -3.44
N GLN A 474 31.34 1.89 -2.60
CA GLN A 474 31.24 2.06 -1.15
C GLN A 474 31.35 3.53 -0.75
N THR A 475 30.63 3.94 0.30
CA THR A 475 30.82 5.27 0.90
C THR A 475 31.59 5.15 2.21
N LEU A 476 32.76 5.80 2.24
CA LEU A 476 33.62 5.92 3.40
C LEU A 476 33.23 7.19 4.18
N THR A 477 33.39 7.17 5.51
CA THR A 477 33.27 8.38 6.34
C THR A 477 34.57 8.68 7.07
N ALA A 478 34.81 9.96 7.35
CA ALA A 478 35.98 10.46 8.06
C ALA A 478 35.57 10.99 9.44
N THR A 479 36.17 10.45 10.50
CA THR A 479 35.91 10.80 11.89
C THR A 479 37.09 11.58 12.46
N LEU A 480 36.82 12.75 13.05
CA LEU A 480 37.84 13.62 13.64
C LEU A 480 38.09 13.26 15.12
N SER A 481 39.32 13.46 15.57
CA SER A 481 39.74 13.29 16.97
C SER A 481 40.44 14.56 17.49
N PRO A 482 40.08 15.09 18.67
CA PRO A 482 39.03 14.60 19.59
C PRO A 482 37.61 14.82 19.04
N ALA A 483 36.64 14.07 19.56
CA ALA A 483 35.23 14.27 19.23
C ALA A 483 34.78 15.70 19.62
N GLY A 484 34.05 16.36 18.71
CA GLY A 484 33.70 17.79 18.81
C GLY A 484 34.65 18.73 18.08
N ALA A 485 35.80 18.25 17.59
CA ALA A 485 36.63 19.00 16.66
C ALA A 485 35.92 19.19 15.30
N THR A 486 36.23 20.29 14.64
CA THR A 486 35.64 20.77 13.37
C THR A 486 36.75 21.00 12.35
N ALA A 487 36.59 20.47 11.14
CA ALA A 487 37.61 20.58 10.09
C ALA A 487 36.99 20.55 8.68
N THR A 488 37.63 21.19 7.71
CA THR A 488 37.45 20.86 6.29
C THR A 488 38.16 19.55 5.98
N ILE A 489 37.52 18.64 5.26
CA ILE A 489 38.04 17.30 4.96
C ILE A 489 38.15 17.12 3.44
N SER A 490 39.33 16.71 2.98
CA SER A 490 39.66 16.41 1.59
C SER A 490 40.20 15.00 1.44
N TRP A 491 39.80 14.32 0.37
CA TRP A 491 40.12 12.92 0.08
C TRP A 491 41.09 12.82 -1.08
N PHE A 492 42.08 11.95 -0.94
CA PHE A 492 43.20 11.79 -1.86
C PHE A 492 43.50 10.31 -2.11
N ARG A 493 44.16 10.04 -3.23
CA ARG A 493 44.85 8.77 -3.50
C ARG A 493 46.29 8.81 -2.97
N ASP A 494 46.89 7.65 -2.74
CA ASP A 494 48.32 7.48 -2.39
C ASP A 494 49.31 8.16 -3.36
N ASN A 495 48.92 8.42 -4.61
CA ASN A 495 49.70 9.21 -5.56
C ASN A 495 49.50 10.75 -5.45
N GLY A 496 48.85 11.23 -4.39
CA GLY A 496 48.61 12.65 -4.11
C GLY A 496 47.47 13.30 -4.91
N VAL A 497 46.76 12.54 -5.76
CA VAL A 497 45.63 13.08 -6.54
C VAL A 497 44.40 13.27 -5.64
N PHE A 498 43.91 14.52 -5.56
CA PHE A 498 42.63 14.87 -4.94
C PHE A 498 41.46 14.21 -5.68
N VAL A 499 40.53 13.60 -4.93
CA VAL A 499 39.36 12.89 -5.50
C VAL A 499 38.01 13.41 -5.00
N GLY A 500 37.95 14.16 -3.90
CA GLY A 500 36.71 14.74 -3.38
C GLY A 500 36.86 15.41 -2.01
N SER A 501 35.80 16.04 -1.53
CA SER A 501 35.78 16.80 -0.27
C SER A 501 34.48 16.58 0.50
N GLY A 502 34.56 16.55 1.83
CA GLY A 502 33.43 16.32 2.73
C GLY A 502 33.74 15.28 3.82
N SER A 503 32.86 15.16 4.81
CA SER A 503 32.98 14.16 5.89
C SER A 503 32.71 12.71 5.43
N SER A 504 32.31 12.52 4.18
CA SER A 504 32.20 11.23 3.51
C SER A 504 32.65 11.30 2.05
N TYR A 505 33.01 10.15 1.49
CA TYR A 505 33.42 10.00 0.10
C TYR A 505 32.92 8.67 -0.47
N THR A 506 32.19 8.73 -1.58
CA THR A 506 31.79 7.54 -2.35
C THR A 506 32.91 7.17 -3.33
N VAL A 507 33.48 5.98 -3.15
CA VAL A 507 34.63 5.46 -3.90
C VAL A 507 34.26 5.25 -5.37
N LYS A 508 35.03 5.86 -6.28
CA LYS A 508 34.75 5.85 -7.71
C LYS A 508 35.48 4.70 -8.40
N SER A 509 35.00 4.28 -9.56
CA SER A 509 35.69 3.30 -10.41
C SER A 509 37.11 3.72 -10.80
N SER A 510 37.36 5.03 -10.90
CA SER A 510 38.68 5.64 -11.14
C SER A 510 39.67 5.49 -9.97
N ASP A 511 39.20 5.08 -8.79
CA ASP A 511 40.03 4.92 -7.59
C ASP A 511 40.55 3.48 -7.44
N ALA A 512 40.01 2.53 -8.22
CA ALA A 512 40.41 1.12 -8.21
C ALA A 512 41.91 0.95 -8.42
N GLY A 513 42.55 0.13 -7.57
CA GLY A 513 44.00 -0.08 -7.57
C GLY A 513 44.83 0.95 -6.79
N TYR A 514 44.26 2.10 -6.40
CA TYR A 514 44.92 3.07 -5.52
C TYR A 514 44.48 2.87 -4.07
N LYS A 515 45.33 3.26 -3.10
CA LYS A 515 44.90 3.44 -1.71
C LYS A 515 44.29 4.84 -1.55
N LEU A 516 43.36 5.00 -0.61
CA LEU A 516 42.76 6.29 -0.27
C LEU A 516 43.22 6.76 1.11
N TYR A 517 43.29 8.08 1.29
CA TYR A 517 43.43 8.73 2.59
C TYR A 517 42.58 10.00 2.67
N ALA A 518 42.29 10.43 3.89
CA ALA A 518 41.62 11.70 4.19
C ALA A 518 42.60 12.64 4.90
N TRP A 519 42.69 13.88 4.45
CA TRP A 519 43.38 14.98 5.13
C TRP A 519 42.33 15.96 5.64
N ALA A 520 42.53 16.46 6.85
CA ALA A 520 41.60 17.33 7.56
C ALA A 520 42.34 18.53 8.14
N ASP A 521 41.81 19.73 7.91
CA ASP A 521 42.36 21.01 8.38
C ASP A 521 41.37 21.71 9.31
N GLY A 522 41.85 22.10 10.50
CA GLY A 522 41.04 22.61 11.60
C GLY A 522 40.35 23.93 11.29
N THR A 523 39.07 24.03 11.64
CA THR A 523 38.23 25.21 11.41
C THR A 523 37.59 25.74 12.69
N GLY A 524 37.27 27.04 12.72
CA GLY A 524 36.58 27.65 13.86
C GLY A 524 37.43 27.62 15.14
N SER A 525 36.93 26.94 16.17
CA SER A 525 37.66 26.70 17.42
C SER A 525 38.63 25.51 17.37
N THR A 526 38.79 24.86 16.21
CA THR A 526 39.78 23.79 15.99
C THR A 526 40.98 24.31 15.22
N SER A 527 42.18 23.88 15.59
CA SER A 527 43.45 24.28 14.98
C SER A 527 44.34 23.08 14.66
N GLY A 528 45.08 23.17 13.55
CA GLY A 528 46.04 22.18 13.10
C GLY A 528 45.44 21.14 12.15
N GLU A 529 46.34 20.48 11.40
CA GLU A 529 46.00 19.47 10.39
C GLU A 529 46.11 18.05 10.93
N ALA A 530 45.42 17.10 10.29
CA ALA A 530 45.60 15.68 10.47
C ALA A 530 45.44 14.91 9.15
N THR A 531 46.23 13.85 8.96
CA THR A 531 46.09 12.91 7.84
C THR A 531 45.73 11.53 8.38
N SER A 532 44.84 10.81 7.71
CA SER A 532 44.49 9.45 8.09
C SER A 532 45.58 8.44 7.73
N PRO A 533 45.60 7.26 8.37
CA PRO A 533 46.18 6.07 7.75
C PRO A 533 45.60 5.87 6.34
N HIS A 534 46.41 5.34 5.44
CA HIS A 534 45.95 4.94 4.12
C HIS A 534 45.15 3.62 4.20
N THR A 535 44.15 3.46 3.34
CA THR A 535 43.47 2.18 3.16
C THR A 535 44.37 1.14 2.47
N ALA A 536 43.92 -0.11 2.38
CA ALA A 536 44.32 -1.03 1.32
C ALA A 536 43.90 -0.48 -0.06
N GLN A 537 44.41 -1.09 -1.14
CA GLN A 537 44.03 -0.68 -2.49
C GLN A 537 42.52 -0.92 -2.73
N VAL A 538 41.84 0.05 -3.33
CA VAL A 538 40.42 -0.06 -3.69
C VAL A 538 40.24 -1.24 -4.64
N THR A 539 39.31 -2.12 -4.29
CA THR A 539 38.95 -3.29 -5.11
C THR A 539 37.65 -3.04 -5.88
N GLN A 540 37.49 -3.67 -7.04
CA GLN A 540 36.21 -3.69 -7.75
C GLN A 540 35.18 -4.45 -6.90
N GLN A 541 33.96 -3.92 -6.76
CA GLN A 541 32.88 -4.65 -6.10
C GLN A 541 32.43 -5.81 -7.00
N VAL A 542 32.95 -7.02 -6.73
CA VAL A 542 32.49 -8.23 -7.40
C VAL A 542 31.06 -8.52 -6.94
N ALA A 543 30.11 -8.52 -7.88
CA ALA A 543 28.72 -8.86 -7.58
C ALA A 543 28.63 -10.31 -7.04
N ALA A 544 27.79 -10.52 -6.02
CA ALA A 544 27.61 -11.84 -5.43
C ALA A 544 27.18 -12.87 -6.51
N PRO A 545 27.76 -14.07 -6.53
CA PRO A 545 27.50 -15.05 -7.58
C PRO A 545 26.03 -15.48 -7.57
N ILE A 546 25.36 -15.33 -8.71
CA ILE A 546 23.98 -15.77 -8.87
C ILE A 546 24.01 -17.28 -9.11
N VAL A 547 23.10 -18.01 -8.47
CA VAL A 547 22.90 -19.45 -8.70
C VAL A 547 21.50 -19.65 -9.28
N LEU A 548 21.40 -20.39 -10.38
CA LEU A 548 20.12 -20.77 -10.97
C LEU A 548 19.37 -21.73 -10.03
N GLN A 549 18.14 -21.36 -9.68
CA GLN A 549 17.27 -22.12 -8.78
C GLN A 549 16.22 -22.92 -9.56
N SER A 550 15.69 -22.37 -10.65
CA SER A 550 14.73 -23.07 -11.53
C SER A 550 14.61 -22.42 -12.91
N VAL A 551 14.09 -23.20 -13.85
CA VAL A 551 13.58 -22.74 -15.15
C VAL A 551 12.18 -23.32 -15.38
N THR A 552 11.23 -22.49 -15.80
CA THR A 552 9.85 -22.91 -16.12
C THR A 552 9.47 -22.53 -17.55
N ILE A 553 8.55 -23.29 -18.15
CA ILE A 553 7.99 -23.05 -19.49
C ILE A 553 6.62 -22.38 -19.35
N SER A 554 6.29 -21.45 -20.25
CA SER A 554 5.07 -20.62 -20.17
C SER A 554 3.75 -21.36 -20.41
N ASP A 555 3.75 -22.48 -21.12
CA ASP A 555 2.59 -23.36 -21.31
C ASP A 555 3.02 -24.82 -21.11
N THR A 556 2.24 -25.57 -20.33
CA THR A 556 2.48 -27.00 -20.04
C THR A 556 1.65 -27.93 -20.93
N THR A 557 0.82 -27.40 -21.82
CA THR A 557 -0.11 -28.11 -22.71
C THR A 557 -0.01 -27.60 -24.16
N PRO A 558 1.19 -27.62 -24.77
CA PRO A 558 1.44 -27.05 -26.10
C PRO A 558 0.67 -27.72 -27.24
N ASN A 559 0.33 -26.92 -28.25
CA ASN A 559 -0.13 -27.38 -29.55
C ASN A 559 0.88 -26.98 -30.64
N VAL A 560 0.89 -27.68 -31.77
CA VAL A 560 1.69 -27.32 -32.96
C VAL A 560 1.46 -25.85 -33.34
N GLY A 561 2.55 -25.09 -33.53
CA GLY A 561 2.55 -23.66 -33.85
C GLY A 561 2.34 -22.71 -32.66
N ASP A 562 2.20 -23.20 -31.43
CA ASP A 562 2.28 -22.34 -30.24
C ASP A 562 3.73 -21.90 -29.99
N THR A 563 3.92 -20.73 -29.38
CA THR A 563 5.27 -20.25 -29.00
C THR A 563 5.44 -20.28 -27.49
N LEU A 564 6.35 -21.13 -27.05
CA LEU A 564 6.74 -21.32 -25.66
C LEU A 564 7.86 -20.34 -25.30
N THR A 565 7.88 -19.90 -24.05
CA THR A 565 8.92 -19.00 -23.49
C THR A 565 9.38 -19.52 -22.13
N VAL A 566 10.61 -19.18 -21.74
CA VAL A 566 11.17 -19.57 -20.43
C VAL A 566 11.01 -18.48 -19.38
N THR A 567 11.07 -18.86 -18.11
CA THR A 567 11.30 -17.94 -16.98
C THR A 567 12.35 -18.54 -16.04
N LEU A 568 13.35 -17.74 -15.68
CA LEU A 568 14.45 -18.13 -14.79
C LEU A 568 14.22 -17.60 -13.37
N THR A 569 14.64 -18.38 -12.38
CA THR A 569 14.69 -17.98 -10.96
C THR A 569 16.13 -18.03 -10.44
N PRO A 570 16.65 -16.98 -9.78
CA PRO A 570 16.03 -15.66 -9.57
C PRO A 570 15.90 -14.85 -10.88
N ARG A 571 15.05 -13.81 -10.89
CA ARG A 571 14.67 -13.08 -12.13
C ARG A 571 15.83 -12.33 -12.82
N ASN A 572 16.93 -12.10 -12.12
CA ASN A 572 18.16 -11.50 -12.64
C ASN A 572 19.21 -12.54 -13.06
N ALA A 573 18.89 -13.84 -13.04
CA ALA A 573 19.73 -14.89 -13.57
C ALA A 573 19.77 -14.86 -15.10
N THR A 574 20.93 -15.19 -15.66
CA THR A 574 21.22 -15.23 -17.10
C THR A 574 21.67 -16.64 -17.49
N ALA A 575 21.06 -17.24 -18.51
CA ALA A 575 21.34 -18.63 -18.89
C ALA A 575 21.41 -18.84 -20.41
N SER A 576 22.21 -19.79 -20.86
CA SER A 576 22.09 -20.37 -22.20
C SER A 576 20.98 -21.43 -22.20
N ILE A 577 19.95 -21.23 -23.03
CA ILE A 577 18.74 -22.06 -23.09
C ILE A 577 18.82 -23.07 -24.24
N THR A 578 18.51 -24.33 -23.97
CA THR A 578 18.34 -25.40 -24.97
C THR A 578 16.99 -26.10 -24.78
N TRP A 579 16.17 -26.12 -25.82
CA TRP A 579 14.89 -26.83 -25.87
C TRP A 579 15.10 -28.26 -26.35
N ARG A 580 14.41 -29.23 -25.73
CA ARG A 580 14.53 -30.66 -26.05
C ARG A 580 13.18 -31.36 -26.03
N SER A 581 13.05 -32.39 -26.85
CA SER A 581 11.94 -33.36 -26.74
C SER A 581 12.21 -34.38 -25.62
N SER A 582 11.19 -35.10 -25.19
CA SER A 582 11.28 -36.23 -24.25
C SER A 582 12.18 -37.37 -24.70
N ALA A 583 12.48 -37.47 -26.00
CA ALA A 583 13.49 -38.39 -26.54
C ALA A 583 14.95 -37.88 -26.40
N GLY A 584 15.14 -36.66 -25.89
CA GLY A 584 16.46 -36.03 -25.69
C GLY A 584 16.99 -35.25 -26.89
N HIS A 585 16.33 -35.34 -28.06
CA HIS A 585 16.68 -34.55 -29.25
C HIS A 585 16.59 -33.05 -28.96
N ILE A 586 17.51 -32.26 -29.51
CA ILE A 586 17.50 -30.81 -29.41
C ILE A 586 16.53 -30.25 -30.45
N LEU A 587 15.64 -29.37 -30.01
CA LEU A 587 14.62 -28.72 -30.84
C LEU A 587 15.01 -27.28 -31.22
N GLY A 588 15.68 -26.57 -30.32
CA GLY A 588 16.09 -25.19 -30.54
C GLY A 588 16.88 -24.59 -29.38
N TYR A 589 17.24 -23.32 -29.53
CA TYR A 589 18.05 -22.56 -28.58
C TYR A 589 17.47 -21.15 -28.34
N GLY A 590 17.77 -20.57 -27.19
CA GLY A 590 17.29 -19.23 -26.80
C GLY A 590 15.97 -19.23 -26.03
N ASP A 591 15.53 -18.07 -25.57
CA ASP A 591 14.51 -17.93 -24.51
C ASP A 591 13.07 -18.29 -24.94
N SER A 592 12.87 -18.57 -26.23
CA SER A 592 11.57 -18.95 -26.81
C SER A 592 11.72 -20.01 -27.90
N TYR A 593 10.71 -20.87 -28.04
CA TYR A 593 10.63 -21.88 -29.09
C TYR A 593 9.21 -21.99 -29.65
N THR A 594 9.07 -21.97 -30.98
CA THR A 594 7.80 -22.21 -31.67
C THR A 594 7.67 -23.69 -31.99
N VAL A 595 6.63 -24.34 -31.49
CA VAL A 595 6.42 -25.78 -31.55
C VAL A 595 6.20 -26.22 -33.01
N ALA A 596 7.04 -27.13 -33.50
CA ALA A 596 7.02 -27.65 -34.85
C ALA A 596 5.92 -28.71 -35.04
N ALA A 597 5.61 -29.06 -36.30
CA ALA A 597 4.69 -30.17 -36.60
C ALA A 597 5.24 -31.52 -36.12
N ASP A 598 6.56 -31.71 -36.25
CA ASP A 598 7.27 -32.95 -35.90
C ASP A 598 7.42 -33.14 -34.37
N ASP A 599 7.11 -32.12 -33.56
CA ASP A 599 7.04 -32.25 -32.10
C ASP A 599 5.78 -32.99 -31.64
N ALA A 600 4.78 -33.16 -32.50
CA ALA A 600 3.48 -33.74 -32.14
C ALA A 600 3.62 -35.13 -31.49
N GLY A 601 2.97 -35.31 -30.33
CA GLY A 601 3.08 -36.53 -29.51
C GLY A 601 4.32 -36.59 -28.60
N SER A 602 5.35 -35.76 -28.81
CA SER A 602 6.47 -35.61 -27.87
C SER A 602 6.14 -34.62 -26.76
N SER A 603 6.68 -34.82 -25.56
CA SER A 603 6.71 -33.78 -24.52
C SER A 603 7.96 -32.93 -24.68
N ILE A 604 7.91 -31.64 -24.31
CA ILE A 604 9.02 -30.70 -24.42
C ILE A 604 9.56 -30.36 -23.03
N TYR A 605 10.87 -30.17 -22.90
CA TYR A 605 11.51 -29.58 -21.72
C TYR A 605 12.66 -28.66 -22.10
N VAL A 606 13.17 -27.90 -21.13
CA VAL A 606 14.29 -26.97 -21.28
C VAL A 606 15.44 -27.36 -20.36
N TYR A 607 16.66 -27.29 -20.88
CA TYR A 607 17.89 -27.23 -20.10
C TYR A 607 18.42 -25.78 -20.11
N ALA A 608 18.66 -25.20 -18.93
CA ALA A 608 19.21 -23.86 -18.77
C ALA A 608 20.52 -23.93 -17.96
N ASN A 609 21.62 -23.46 -18.56
CA ASN A 609 22.96 -23.42 -17.93
C ASN A 609 23.35 -21.97 -17.66
N GLY A 610 23.93 -21.69 -16.48
CA GLY A 610 24.34 -20.35 -16.07
C GLY A 610 25.34 -19.70 -17.01
N SER A 611 25.20 -18.39 -17.20
CA SER A 611 26.07 -17.57 -18.04
C SER A 611 26.35 -16.20 -17.39
N GLY A 612 27.46 -15.56 -17.73
CA GLY A 612 27.87 -14.29 -17.11
C GLY A 612 28.18 -14.47 -15.62
N SER A 613 27.53 -13.68 -14.75
CA SER A 613 27.63 -13.79 -13.28
C SER A 613 26.71 -14.87 -12.67
N THR A 614 26.07 -15.68 -13.52
CA THR A 614 25.13 -16.74 -13.11
C THR A 614 25.77 -18.12 -13.28
N SER A 615 25.56 -18.98 -12.30
CA SER A 615 26.17 -20.32 -12.18
C SER A 615 25.12 -21.41 -11.92
N GLY A 616 25.53 -22.67 -12.14
CA GLY A 616 24.66 -23.85 -12.01
C GLY A 616 23.81 -24.14 -13.25
N SER A 617 23.25 -25.34 -13.30
CA SER A 617 22.34 -25.79 -14.36
C SER A 617 21.02 -26.26 -13.78
N VAL A 618 19.93 -25.95 -14.45
CA VAL A 618 18.57 -26.35 -14.06
C VAL A 618 17.79 -26.87 -15.27
N VAL A 619 16.84 -27.77 -15.01
CA VAL A 619 16.00 -28.41 -16.03
C VAL A 619 14.54 -28.15 -15.69
N SER A 620 13.71 -27.84 -16.69
CA SER A 620 12.27 -27.65 -16.46
C SER A 620 11.57 -28.99 -16.23
N SER A 621 10.35 -28.94 -15.69
CA SER A 621 9.39 -30.02 -15.89
C SER A 621 9.12 -30.22 -17.40
N LEU A 622 8.76 -31.45 -17.77
CA LEU A 622 8.19 -31.77 -19.08
C LEU A 622 6.81 -31.12 -19.23
N THR A 623 6.47 -30.67 -20.44
CA THR A 623 5.08 -30.41 -20.83
C THR A 623 4.29 -31.73 -20.91
N SER A 624 2.97 -31.65 -21.04
CA SER A 624 2.20 -32.71 -21.71
C SER A 624 2.65 -32.88 -23.17
N ALA A 625 2.36 -34.03 -23.77
CA ALA A 625 2.64 -34.29 -25.17
C ALA A 625 1.98 -33.25 -26.09
N VAL A 626 2.73 -32.73 -27.06
CA VAL A 626 2.27 -31.72 -28.02
C VAL A 626 1.06 -32.23 -28.80
N GLN A 627 -0.02 -31.45 -28.79
CA GLN A 627 -1.23 -31.75 -29.54
C GLN A 627 -1.13 -31.18 -30.97
N GLN A 628 -1.64 -31.91 -31.97
CA GLN A 628 -1.89 -31.29 -33.27
C GLN A 628 -3.09 -30.34 -33.14
N LYS A 629 -2.99 -29.13 -33.70
CA LYS A 629 -4.15 -28.25 -33.85
C LYS A 629 -5.13 -28.91 -34.83
N VAL A 630 -6.29 -29.33 -34.34
CA VAL A 630 -7.39 -29.83 -35.18
C VAL A 630 -7.87 -28.70 -36.08
N GLN A 631 -7.45 -28.70 -37.33
CA GLN A 631 -7.85 -27.71 -38.32
C GLN A 631 -9.30 -28.01 -38.75
N THR A 632 -10.27 -27.37 -38.09
CA THR A 632 -11.70 -27.50 -38.41
C THR A 632 -11.98 -26.96 -39.82
N GLN A 633 -11.94 -27.85 -40.80
CA GLN A 633 -12.25 -27.59 -42.19
C GLN A 633 -13.69 -27.04 -42.28
N LEU A 634 -13.87 -25.84 -42.83
CA LEU A 634 -15.18 -25.18 -42.87
C LEU A 634 -15.99 -25.68 -44.08
N ARG A 635 -17.29 -25.89 -43.93
CA ARG A 635 -18.19 -26.18 -45.05
C ARG A 635 -19.07 -24.96 -45.34
N VAL A 636 -19.34 -24.66 -46.61
CA VAL A 636 -20.48 -23.80 -46.97
C VAL A 636 -21.76 -24.57 -46.63
N GLU A 637 -22.57 -24.09 -45.69
CA GLU A 637 -23.84 -24.73 -45.31
C GLU A 637 -25.04 -24.10 -46.02
N SER A 638 -25.05 -22.77 -46.18
CA SER A 638 -26.04 -22.06 -47.00
C SER A 638 -25.49 -20.72 -47.49
N VAL A 639 -26.12 -20.19 -48.54
CA VAL A 639 -25.95 -18.80 -49.01
C VAL A 639 -27.32 -18.14 -49.10
N LYS A 640 -27.40 -16.84 -48.79
CA LYS A 640 -28.63 -16.03 -48.87
C LYS A 640 -28.39 -14.74 -49.65
N LEU A 641 -29.43 -14.27 -50.34
CA LEU A 641 -29.50 -12.92 -50.89
C LEU A 641 -29.88 -11.93 -49.80
N SER A 642 -29.46 -10.67 -49.92
CA SER A 642 -29.87 -9.58 -49.03
C SER A 642 -31.33 -9.16 -49.22
N ASP A 643 -31.91 -9.44 -50.38
CA ASP A 643 -33.31 -9.19 -50.75
C ASP A 643 -33.76 -10.30 -51.72
N THR A 644 -35.03 -10.71 -51.65
CA THR A 644 -35.64 -11.69 -52.56
C THR A 644 -36.73 -11.07 -53.44
N THR A 645 -36.92 -9.76 -53.42
CA THR A 645 -37.87 -8.99 -54.23
C THR A 645 -37.15 -7.86 -54.99
N PRO A 646 -36.22 -8.19 -55.90
CA PRO A 646 -35.32 -7.22 -56.53
C PRO A 646 -36.03 -6.22 -57.46
N VAL A 647 -35.54 -4.98 -57.47
CA VAL A 647 -35.89 -3.96 -58.47
C VAL A 647 -34.71 -3.57 -59.35
N VAL A 648 -34.96 -3.11 -60.58
CA VAL A 648 -33.92 -2.64 -61.51
C VAL A 648 -33.09 -1.51 -60.87
N GLY A 649 -31.76 -1.66 -60.86
CA GLY A 649 -30.81 -0.73 -60.24
C GLY A 649 -30.45 -1.05 -58.78
N GLN A 650 -31.18 -1.95 -58.10
CA GLN A 650 -30.82 -2.40 -56.76
C GLN A 650 -29.51 -3.20 -56.77
N THR A 651 -28.70 -3.09 -55.73
CA THR A 651 -27.54 -3.97 -55.52
C THR A 651 -27.84 -4.99 -54.43
N LEU A 652 -27.83 -6.27 -54.82
CA LEU A 652 -27.99 -7.42 -53.95
C LEU A 652 -26.63 -7.89 -53.43
N TYR A 653 -26.59 -8.34 -52.18
CA TYR A 653 -25.38 -8.88 -51.54
C TYR A 653 -25.60 -10.35 -51.13
N VAL A 654 -24.50 -11.11 -51.08
CA VAL A 654 -24.50 -12.50 -50.59
C VAL A 654 -24.21 -12.56 -49.09
N THR A 655 -24.74 -13.56 -48.40
CA THR A 655 -24.43 -13.86 -46.99
C THR A 655 -24.26 -15.37 -46.81
N LEU A 656 -23.13 -15.81 -46.25
CA LEU A 656 -22.81 -17.23 -46.05
C LEU A 656 -23.16 -17.72 -44.64
N ASN A 657 -23.49 -19.01 -44.51
CA ASN A 657 -23.39 -19.73 -43.24
C ASN A 657 -22.34 -20.85 -43.34
N PRO A 658 -21.40 -20.96 -42.39
CA PRO A 658 -21.08 -19.98 -41.34
C PRO A 658 -20.42 -18.72 -41.94
N GLN A 659 -20.51 -17.58 -41.24
CA GLN A 659 -20.06 -16.26 -41.75
C GLN A 659 -18.55 -16.15 -42.01
N ASN A 660 -17.74 -17.07 -41.45
CA ASN A 660 -16.30 -17.15 -41.65
C ASN A 660 -15.89 -18.16 -42.74
N ALA A 661 -16.84 -18.78 -43.43
CA ALA A 661 -16.59 -19.53 -44.64
C ALA A 661 -16.13 -18.59 -45.78
N SER A 662 -15.21 -19.06 -46.61
CA SER A 662 -14.81 -18.38 -47.84
C SER A 662 -15.45 -19.11 -49.03
N ALA A 663 -15.98 -18.38 -50.00
CA ALA A 663 -16.54 -18.95 -51.22
C ALA A 663 -16.23 -18.11 -52.45
N THR A 664 -16.24 -18.75 -53.63
CA THR A 664 -16.51 -18.08 -54.90
C THR A 664 -18.02 -18.00 -55.12
N TYR A 665 -18.46 -17.11 -56.01
CA TYR A 665 -19.87 -16.90 -56.32
C TYR A 665 -20.11 -16.95 -57.82
N THR A 666 -21.29 -17.45 -58.21
CA THR A 666 -21.83 -17.34 -59.57
C THR A 666 -23.27 -16.87 -59.43
N TRP A 667 -23.58 -15.68 -59.95
CA TRP A 667 -24.94 -15.19 -60.07
C TRP A 667 -25.55 -15.69 -61.36
N LEU A 668 -26.75 -16.28 -61.26
CA LEU A 668 -27.50 -16.81 -62.37
C LEU A 668 -28.90 -16.21 -62.43
N ARG A 669 -29.46 -16.29 -63.63
CA ARG A 669 -30.84 -15.98 -63.97
C ARG A 669 -31.59 -17.27 -64.34
N ASP A 670 -32.91 -17.23 -64.38
CA ASP A 670 -33.74 -18.39 -64.76
C ASP A 670 -33.65 -18.86 -66.22
N ASP A 671 -33.00 -18.09 -67.10
CA ASP A 671 -32.59 -18.50 -68.45
C ASP A 671 -31.15 -19.07 -68.50
N ASP A 672 -30.65 -19.58 -67.37
CA ASP A 672 -29.29 -20.09 -67.13
C ASP A 672 -28.14 -19.10 -67.43
N LYS A 673 -28.47 -17.82 -67.72
CA LYS A 673 -27.49 -16.77 -67.99
C LYS A 673 -26.69 -16.44 -66.73
N ILE A 674 -25.37 -16.60 -66.81
CA ILE A 674 -24.43 -16.12 -65.78
C ILE A 674 -24.35 -14.59 -65.87
N LEU A 675 -24.58 -13.91 -64.74
CA LEU A 675 -24.65 -12.45 -64.65
C LEU A 675 -23.39 -11.81 -64.06
N SER A 676 -22.78 -12.44 -63.06
CA SER A 676 -21.53 -12.01 -62.42
C SER A 676 -20.92 -13.12 -61.55
N THR A 677 -19.66 -12.97 -61.13
CA THR A 677 -18.98 -13.81 -60.14
C THR A 677 -18.58 -13.07 -58.85
N THR A 678 -19.04 -11.82 -58.69
CA THR A 678 -18.79 -10.98 -57.51
C THR A 678 -19.66 -11.35 -56.30
N SER A 679 -19.24 -10.97 -55.08
CA SER A 679 -20.02 -11.16 -53.83
C SER A 679 -21.27 -10.26 -53.71
N TYR A 680 -21.59 -9.52 -54.77
CA TYR A 680 -22.75 -8.66 -54.93
C TYR A 680 -23.14 -8.63 -56.42
N TYR A 681 -24.37 -8.25 -56.73
CA TYR A 681 -24.82 -7.99 -58.10
C TYR A 681 -25.76 -6.79 -58.16
N THR A 682 -25.52 -5.87 -59.10
CA THR A 682 -26.43 -4.75 -59.38
C THR A 682 -27.38 -5.16 -60.50
N VAL A 683 -28.66 -5.26 -60.15
CA VAL A 683 -29.76 -5.72 -61.01
C VAL A 683 -29.92 -4.79 -62.21
N ARG A 684 -29.98 -5.34 -63.42
CA ARG A 684 -29.98 -4.55 -64.66
C ARG A 684 -31.38 -4.49 -65.29
N ALA A 685 -31.58 -3.52 -66.18
CA ALA A 685 -32.83 -3.42 -66.95
C ALA A 685 -33.08 -4.66 -67.84
N GLU A 686 -32.02 -5.35 -68.27
CA GLU A 686 -32.10 -6.62 -69.02
C GLU A 686 -32.57 -7.82 -68.17
N ASP A 687 -32.65 -7.68 -66.84
CA ASP A 687 -33.11 -8.72 -65.91
C ASP A 687 -34.59 -8.58 -65.54
N LEU A 688 -35.26 -7.50 -65.99
CA LEU A 688 -36.67 -7.22 -65.71
C LEU A 688 -37.58 -8.39 -66.09
N GLY A 689 -38.41 -8.85 -65.15
CA GLY A 689 -39.31 -10.00 -65.33
C GLY A 689 -38.66 -11.38 -65.13
N HIS A 690 -37.35 -11.47 -64.97
CA HIS A 690 -36.62 -12.70 -64.63
C HIS A 690 -36.38 -12.85 -63.13
N THR A 691 -36.22 -14.07 -62.65
CA THR A 691 -35.79 -14.41 -61.29
C THR A 691 -34.26 -14.59 -61.21
N LEU A 692 -33.70 -14.28 -60.04
CA LEU A 692 -32.26 -14.26 -59.78
C LEU A 692 -31.89 -15.19 -58.63
N TYR A 693 -30.72 -15.83 -58.72
CA TYR A 693 -30.14 -16.62 -57.63
C TYR A 693 -28.61 -16.60 -57.67
N VAL A 694 -27.97 -17.00 -56.56
CA VAL A 694 -26.52 -17.15 -56.49
C VAL A 694 -26.14 -18.55 -56.03
N TRP A 695 -25.19 -19.16 -56.74
CA TRP A 695 -24.49 -20.36 -56.30
C TRP A 695 -23.16 -19.94 -55.65
N ALA A 696 -22.81 -20.57 -54.53
CA ALA A 696 -21.59 -20.30 -53.79
C ALA A 696 -20.81 -21.60 -53.55
N GLU A 697 -19.56 -21.65 -53.97
CA GLU A 697 -18.66 -22.81 -53.85
C GLU A 697 -17.46 -22.50 -52.95
N GLY A 698 -17.19 -23.39 -51.99
CA GLY A 698 -16.15 -23.22 -50.97
C GLY A 698 -14.76 -22.98 -51.55
N ALA A 699 -14.07 -21.98 -51.00
CA ALA A 699 -12.73 -21.57 -51.40
C ALA A 699 -11.80 -21.45 -50.18
N ASN A 700 -10.49 -21.31 -50.42
CA ASN A 700 -9.47 -21.02 -49.40
C ASN A 700 -9.51 -21.98 -48.18
N GLY A 701 -9.69 -23.28 -48.42
CA GLY A 701 -9.80 -24.31 -47.37
C GLY A 701 -11.22 -24.53 -46.82
N THR A 702 -12.20 -23.76 -47.29
CA THR A 702 -13.63 -24.08 -47.15
C THR A 702 -14.04 -25.07 -48.24
N PHE A 703 -14.94 -26.00 -47.96
CA PHE A 703 -15.43 -27.01 -48.91
C PHE A 703 -16.95 -27.05 -49.06
N GLY A 704 -17.44 -27.76 -50.08
CA GLY A 704 -18.86 -27.86 -50.40
C GLY A 704 -19.44 -26.57 -51.00
N SER A 705 -20.71 -26.64 -51.39
CA SER A 705 -21.42 -25.54 -52.05
C SER A 705 -22.85 -25.39 -51.55
N ALA A 706 -23.46 -24.24 -51.81
CA ALA A 706 -24.88 -23.97 -51.61
C ALA A 706 -25.44 -23.03 -52.68
N THR A 707 -26.74 -23.13 -52.94
CA THR A 707 -27.48 -22.18 -53.78
C THR A 707 -28.41 -21.35 -52.89
N SER A 708 -28.64 -20.08 -53.24
CA SER A 708 -29.62 -19.25 -52.53
C SER A 708 -31.05 -19.68 -52.82
N GLN A 709 -31.98 -19.13 -52.04
CA GLN A 709 -33.36 -19.01 -52.51
C GLN A 709 -33.36 -18.20 -53.83
N ILE A 710 -34.21 -18.61 -54.78
CA ILE A 710 -34.50 -17.86 -56.01
C ILE A 710 -35.39 -16.66 -55.66
N SER A 711 -35.12 -15.50 -56.25
CA SER A 711 -35.92 -14.29 -56.03
C SER A 711 -37.31 -14.38 -56.67
N ALA A 712 -38.20 -13.47 -56.28
CA ALA A 712 -39.32 -13.07 -57.14
C ALA A 712 -38.79 -12.45 -58.45
N PRO A 713 -39.60 -12.40 -59.53
CA PRO A 713 -39.23 -11.72 -60.76
C PRO A 713 -38.83 -10.27 -60.51
N VAL A 714 -37.74 -9.81 -61.12
CA VAL A 714 -37.26 -8.43 -61.01
C VAL A 714 -38.36 -7.47 -61.47
N ALA A 715 -38.72 -6.53 -60.60
CA ALA A 715 -39.68 -5.48 -60.89
C ALA A 715 -39.00 -4.22 -61.44
N ALA A 716 -39.79 -3.38 -62.12
CA ALA A 716 -39.39 -2.01 -62.42
C ALA A 716 -39.30 -1.20 -61.12
N ASN A 717 -38.45 -0.19 -61.12
CA ASN A 717 -38.17 0.71 -59.99
C ASN A 717 -38.94 2.03 -60.13
#